data_AF-A0A926FF92-F1
#
_entry.id   AF-A0A926FF92-F1
#
_cell.length_a   1.000
_cell.length_b   1.000
_cell.length_c   1.000
_cell.angle_alpha   90.00
_cell.angle_beta   90.00
_cell.angle_gamma   90.00
#
_symmetry.space_group_name_H-M   'P 1'
#
loop_
_entity.id
_entity.type
_entity.pdbx_description
1 polymer ?
#
loop_
_entity_poly.entity_id
_entity_poly.type
_entity_poly.pdbx_seq_one_letter_code
_entity_poly.pdbx_strand_id
1 'polypeptide(L)'
;MKKIFVLFTLTVCMLFNSFSGFAADTFDNHVEGAKTGCDGADLSIIPSGTDIDALTTTSVNPWMKMFHLTTPEQAAAGYRGGECGQKCFTITAAPTNPDLVLLGTDTETVWRSEDGGLSWMPSDEGIPLAGTIYMTFSPDDEHIAFVSVLTNEGGASQKPEAGLYKSTDAGKSWKQVLQLNFQPRVFSNCTVKYSDALKNGKRNLYACGTHSGMFKSEDEGETWKNIGLKDEYIEAIDVIGNTVIACTQKHGLLASYDDGANWIELNNGIGEENVRAIAADPADDTHWFAVTPDKLYESKNSGKSWAAVCTYQDAGFKDKKFFRLNFSPVRADGKARLYVTSSSIQNPMRYSDDYGKTFKRPNVDNNLAIIRDNWGYSAEPYFIHPKNPDLMWISLDGQIMKSNDGGENLFPASSGYSGMRAANFYFDINGDENAFWITCIDRSSIMSAYTGNGESYPLVYYMPNEDRFSNVRYGGAKTSKSLSVDPKNPKRILENRGNWGANSIIKESLDGGLNWHNVEGTHGCDTRFLQFNPDNPSTVYAGNIVSYDDGNTWVVPQYKIHAISPFNGNIVYSATGGSLNKSSDEGRTWTTIVSGLPSGLQRMSIDKFKEDKVYIGTVSSGICVVENGKIRMLNDKNGLTRVYGRVPIYSVAQDPENELHLVAGGLYATYNYCTPGLFESYDGGETFRSVPGVQNAADIWIIEFRASKKQVWIGTSGGTYVYEYEKFFDAGDTLYTDIDGSYARNDIISLYNSGIYDKFTDGKFNPDGGTKRGDFARYISRMLNLKREKNTSAYSDVEKDNVSNGGYDYTYVESMYDNGLLVMAQDNKFNPDENVTYDELAVIAGRILSFKHIADGFEMGDVPENIPAYARYAYSKCRYLNILDDKISYESGKAASNEDIAHFMYNLNMLINK
;
A
#
# COMPACT_ATOMS: atom_id res chain seq x y z
N MET A 1 47.61 -51.56 -42.70
CA MET A 1 47.70 -50.18 -42.17
C MET A 1 46.48 -49.35 -42.57
N LYS A 2 45.30 -49.77 -42.11
CA LYS A 2 44.06 -48.99 -42.02
C LYS A 2 43.37 -49.37 -40.69
N LYS A 3 44.12 -49.31 -39.60
CA LYS A 3 43.67 -49.58 -38.22
C LYS A 3 44.12 -48.51 -37.22
N ILE A 4 44.59 -47.35 -37.69
CA ILE A 4 45.02 -46.21 -36.85
C ILE A 4 44.17 -44.96 -37.18
N PHE A 5 42.91 -45.14 -37.59
CA PHE A 5 41.95 -44.04 -37.68
C PHE A 5 40.68 -44.26 -36.84
N VAL A 6 40.62 -45.38 -36.11
CA VAL A 6 39.56 -45.65 -35.12
C VAL A 6 40.05 -45.36 -33.68
N LEU A 7 41.34 -45.09 -33.48
CA LEU A 7 41.92 -44.87 -32.16
C LEU A 7 42.04 -43.39 -31.71
N PHE A 8 41.64 -42.42 -32.55
CA PHE A 8 41.61 -41.01 -32.16
C PHE A 8 40.20 -40.44 -31.95
N THR A 9 39.15 -41.19 -32.33
CA THR A 9 37.75 -40.85 -32.05
C THR A 9 37.20 -41.58 -30.81
N LEU A 10 38.01 -42.43 -30.18
CA LEU A 10 37.61 -43.25 -29.02
C LEU A 10 38.25 -42.87 -27.68
N THR A 11 39.15 -41.88 -27.66
CA THR A 11 39.71 -41.34 -26.39
C THR A 11 39.05 -40.02 -25.96
N VAL A 12 38.22 -39.40 -26.80
CA VAL A 12 37.39 -38.24 -26.43
C VAL A 12 35.96 -38.65 -25.99
N CYS A 13 35.56 -39.89 -26.24
CA CYS A 13 34.24 -40.42 -25.83
C CYS A 13 34.26 -41.27 -24.54
N MET A 14 35.37 -41.37 -23.82
CA MET A 14 35.47 -42.11 -22.53
C MET A 14 35.79 -41.22 -21.31
N LEU A 15 35.57 -39.89 -21.41
CA LEU A 15 35.61 -38.97 -20.27
C LEU A 15 34.27 -38.24 -20.01
N PHE A 16 33.20 -38.63 -20.71
CA PHE A 16 31.85 -38.04 -20.53
C PHE A 16 30.74 -39.10 -20.35
N ASN A 17 31.06 -40.26 -19.75
CA ASN A 17 30.04 -41.25 -19.37
C ASN A 17 30.43 -42.04 -18.10
N SER A 18 30.71 -41.30 -17.03
CA SER A 18 30.78 -41.86 -15.69
C SER A 18 30.25 -40.86 -14.66
N PHE A 19 28.99 -40.44 -14.82
CA PHE A 19 28.09 -39.99 -13.73
C PHE A 19 26.65 -40.01 -14.28
N SER A 20 26.24 -41.15 -14.83
CA SER A 20 24.84 -41.46 -15.14
C SER A 20 24.50 -42.74 -14.41
N GLY A 21 24.16 -42.60 -13.12
CA GLY A 21 23.94 -43.72 -12.22
C GLY A 21 23.85 -43.27 -10.77
N PHE A 22 22.95 -42.33 -10.51
CA PHE A 22 22.25 -42.03 -9.24
C PHE A 22 21.39 -40.79 -9.49
N ALA A 23 20.41 -40.92 -10.38
CA ALA A 23 19.42 -39.89 -10.69
C ALA A 23 18.13 -40.56 -11.21
N ALA A 24 17.60 -41.46 -10.40
CA ALA A 24 16.26 -42.04 -10.44
C ALA A 24 16.12 -42.78 -9.11
N ASP A 25 14.95 -42.68 -8.46
CA ASP A 25 14.63 -43.11 -7.09
C ASP A 25 15.08 -42.06 -6.03
N THR A 26 14.22 -41.23 -5.43
CA THR A 26 12.80 -41.32 -5.10
C THR A 26 12.23 -39.89 -4.99
N PHE A 27 11.62 -39.40 -6.07
CA PHE A 27 10.54 -38.41 -5.97
C PHE A 27 9.27 -39.15 -6.39
N ASP A 28 8.91 -40.12 -5.57
CA ASP A 28 7.63 -40.80 -5.64
C ASP A 28 6.95 -40.52 -4.30
N ASN A 29 6.20 -39.43 -4.30
CA ASN A 29 5.08 -39.22 -3.40
C ASN A 29 4.07 -38.42 -4.21
N HIS A 30 3.13 -39.18 -4.77
CA HIS A 30 1.85 -38.78 -5.29
C HIS A 30 1.42 -37.35 -4.91
N VAL A 31 1.44 -36.46 -5.91
CA VAL A 31 0.38 -35.46 -6.05
C VAL A 31 -0.41 -35.83 -7.30
N GLU A 32 -0.92 -37.07 -7.33
CA GLU A 32 -2.12 -37.36 -8.12
C GLU A 32 -3.27 -36.61 -7.45
N GLY A 33 -3.65 -35.45 -7.99
CA GLY A 33 -4.82 -34.71 -7.50
C GLY A 33 -4.80 -33.19 -7.61
N ALA A 34 -3.70 -32.56 -8.05
CA ALA A 34 -3.70 -31.13 -8.29
C ALA A 34 -4.52 -30.80 -9.55
N LYS A 35 -5.84 -30.72 -9.39
CA LYS A 35 -6.77 -30.17 -10.39
C LYS A 35 -6.18 -28.84 -10.90
N THR A 36 -6.17 -28.69 -12.21
CA THR A 36 -5.91 -27.42 -12.90
C THR A 36 -6.80 -26.35 -12.25
N GLY A 37 -6.22 -25.25 -11.77
CA GLY A 37 -7.00 -24.15 -11.18
C GLY A 37 -7.91 -23.44 -12.19
N CYS A 38 -7.82 -23.85 -13.45
CA CYS A 38 -8.64 -23.42 -14.56
C CYS A 38 -9.77 -24.43 -14.89
N ASP A 39 -9.88 -25.57 -14.20
CA ASP A 39 -11.05 -26.45 -14.35
C ASP A 39 -12.22 -25.75 -13.69
N GLY A 40 -12.92 -24.91 -14.46
CA GLY A 40 -14.05 -24.06 -14.04
C GLY A 40 -14.58 -24.46 -12.67
N ALA A 41 -14.00 -23.84 -11.63
CA ALA A 41 -14.15 -24.35 -10.27
C ALA A 41 -15.64 -24.42 -10.02
N ASP A 42 -16.07 -25.56 -9.48
CA ASP A 42 -17.49 -25.85 -9.35
C ASP A 42 -18.13 -24.82 -8.43
N LEU A 43 -18.78 -23.79 -9.01
CA LEU A 43 -19.42 -22.72 -8.25
C LEU A 43 -20.55 -23.26 -7.37
N SER A 44 -21.01 -24.51 -7.58
CA SER A 44 -22.00 -25.16 -6.72
C SER A 44 -21.46 -25.52 -5.34
N ILE A 45 -20.14 -25.48 -5.11
CA ILE A 45 -19.56 -25.66 -3.78
C ILE A 45 -19.86 -24.49 -2.84
N ILE A 46 -20.24 -23.33 -3.39
CA ILE A 46 -20.52 -22.12 -2.62
C ILE A 46 -21.88 -22.29 -1.93
N PRO A 47 -21.95 -22.15 -0.59
CA PRO A 47 -23.22 -22.23 0.12
C PRO A 47 -24.25 -21.22 -0.41
N SER A 48 -25.51 -21.65 -0.53
CA SER A 48 -26.59 -20.76 -0.94
C SER A 48 -26.76 -19.60 0.05
N GLY A 49 -26.92 -18.37 -0.46
CA GLY A 49 -27.04 -17.16 0.36
C GLY A 49 -25.71 -16.57 0.85
N THR A 50 -24.57 -17.08 0.38
CA THR A 50 -23.26 -16.46 0.65
C THR A 50 -23.23 -15.05 0.06
N ASP A 51 -22.90 -14.06 0.88
CA ASP A 51 -22.68 -12.68 0.45
C ASP A 51 -21.30 -12.55 -0.20
N ILE A 52 -21.27 -12.67 -1.53
CA ILE A 52 -20.02 -12.63 -2.30
C ILE A 52 -19.36 -11.25 -2.20
N ASP A 53 -20.13 -10.17 -2.22
CA ASP A 53 -19.58 -8.80 -2.18
C ASP A 53 -18.90 -8.51 -0.83
N ALA A 54 -19.42 -9.07 0.27
CA ALA A 54 -18.79 -8.97 1.59
C ALA A 54 -17.49 -9.79 1.71
N LEU A 55 -17.34 -10.82 0.88
CA LEU A 55 -16.10 -11.59 0.80
C LEU A 55 -15.09 -10.89 -0.11
N THR A 56 -15.52 -10.36 -1.26
CA THR A 56 -14.62 -9.79 -2.26
C THR A 56 -14.32 -8.31 -2.05
N THR A 57 -14.86 -7.64 -1.03
CA THR A 57 -14.57 -6.22 -0.79
C THR A 57 -14.42 -5.82 0.68
N THR A 58 -13.64 -4.76 0.90
CA THR A 58 -13.63 -4.00 2.16
C THR A 58 -13.87 -2.52 1.83
N SER A 59 -14.78 -1.87 2.55
CA SER A 59 -14.99 -0.42 2.41
C SER A 59 -13.86 0.36 3.08
N VAL A 60 -13.24 1.26 2.32
CA VAL A 60 -12.28 2.25 2.80
C VAL A 60 -13.00 3.56 3.13
N ASN A 61 -13.99 3.92 2.29
CA ASN A 61 -14.94 5.01 2.50
C ASN A 61 -16.33 4.56 2.00
N PRO A 62 -17.42 5.32 2.26
CA PRO A 62 -18.74 4.99 1.72
C PRO A 62 -18.81 4.85 0.18
N TRP A 63 -17.88 5.48 -0.53
CA TRP A 63 -17.76 5.46 -2.01
C TRP A 63 -16.50 4.75 -2.53
N MET A 64 -15.59 4.31 -1.64
CA MET A 64 -14.32 3.70 -2.05
C MET A 64 -14.20 2.32 -1.42
N LYS A 65 -14.05 1.30 -2.26
CA LYS A 65 -13.84 -0.09 -1.85
C LYS A 65 -12.45 -0.55 -2.25
N MET A 66 -11.90 -1.48 -1.48
CA MET A 66 -10.81 -2.34 -1.88
C MET A 66 -11.38 -3.67 -2.36
N PHE A 67 -10.93 -4.15 -3.52
CA PHE A 67 -11.35 -5.42 -4.12
C PHE A 67 -10.34 -6.53 -3.80
N HIS A 68 -10.85 -7.61 -3.20
CA HIS A 68 -10.10 -8.78 -2.79
C HIS A 68 -10.29 -9.91 -3.79
N LEU A 69 -9.18 -10.53 -4.14
CA LEU A 69 -9.17 -11.66 -5.04
C LEU A 69 -9.62 -12.92 -4.30
N THR A 70 -10.90 -13.25 -4.39
CA THR A 70 -11.47 -14.42 -3.68
C THR A 70 -11.79 -15.53 -4.68
N THR A 71 -11.21 -16.72 -4.49
CA THR A 71 -11.56 -17.90 -5.30
C THR A 71 -12.85 -18.55 -4.81
N PRO A 72 -13.54 -19.35 -5.64
CA PRO A 72 -14.70 -20.14 -5.21
C PRO A 72 -14.45 -21.02 -3.98
N GLU A 73 -13.28 -21.64 -3.85
CA GLU A 73 -12.96 -22.46 -2.69
C GLU A 73 -12.78 -21.63 -1.41
N GLN A 74 -12.17 -20.44 -1.52
CA GLN A 74 -12.05 -19.51 -0.40
C GLN A 74 -13.44 -19.02 0.03
N ALA A 75 -14.29 -18.66 -0.94
CA ALA A 75 -15.65 -18.21 -0.64
C ALA A 75 -16.47 -19.32 0.03
N ALA A 76 -16.36 -20.56 -0.44
CA ALA A 76 -17.02 -21.71 0.19
C ALA A 76 -16.53 -21.99 1.62
N ALA A 77 -15.28 -21.62 1.92
CA ALA A 77 -14.72 -21.67 3.27
C ALA A 77 -15.00 -20.40 4.12
N GLY A 78 -15.69 -19.40 3.56
CA GLY A 78 -15.97 -18.12 4.24
C GLY A 78 -14.78 -17.17 4.34
N TYR A 79 -13.76 -17.34 3.51
CA TYR A 79 -12.57 -16.48 3.45
C TYR A 79 -12.79 -15.30 2.48
N ARG A 80 -12.35 -14.10 2.89
CA ARG A 80 -12.45 -12.86 2.09
C ARG A 80 -11.47 -12.77 0.91
N GLY A 81 -10.63 -13.78 0.68
CA GLY A 81 -9.65 -13.72 -0.40
C GLY A 81 -8.64 -12.58 -0.26
N GLY A 82 -7.92 -12.23 -1.32
CA GLY A 82 -6.96 -11.12 -1.32
C GLY A 82 -5.59 -11.55 -0.81
N GLU A 83 -5.10 -12.73 -1.15
CA GLU A 83 -3.87 -13.27 -0.57
C GLU A 83 -2.60 -13.11 -1.42
N CYS A 84 -2.31 -11.91 -1.94
CA CYS A 84 -1.04 -11.68 -2.62
C CYS A 84 -0.74 -10.19 -2.81
N GLY A 85 0.56 -9.86 -2.83
CA GLY A 85 0.98 -8.52 -3.17
C GLY A 85 2.46 -8.38 -3.48
N GLN A 86 2.96 -7.17 -3.36
CA GLN A 86 4.39 -6.88 -3.48
C GLN A 86 5.17 -7.43 -2.27
N LYS A 87 6.49 -7.31 -2.29
CA LYS A 87 7.34 -8.03 -1.35
C LYS A 87 7.18 -7.47 0.06
N CYS A 88 6.89 -8.33 1.03
CA CYS A 88 6.83 -7.93 2.42
C CYS A 88 8.26 -7.81 3.00
N PHE A 89 8.52 -6.75 3.76
CA PHE A 89 9.82 -6.51 4.40
C PHE A 89 9.77 -6.65 5.91
N THR A 90 8.60 -6.40 6.52
CA THR A 90 8.42 -6.49 7.96
C THR A 90 6.98 -6.89 8.31
N ILE A 91 6.81 -7.60 9.42
CA ILE A 91 5.52 -7.95 10.02
C ILE A 91 5.70 -7.95 11.54
N THR A 92 4.72 -7.47 12.28
CA THR A 92 4.73 -7.48 13.74
C THR A 92 3.30 -7.51 14.28
N ALA A 93 3.08 -8.12 15.44
CA ALA A 93 1.81 -8.03 16.15
C ALA A 93 2.02 -7.39 17.53
N ALA A 94 0.99 -6.72 18.05
CA ALA A 94 1.06 -6.08 19.35
C ALA A 94 1.20 -7.15 20.47
N PRO A 95 2.21 -7.06 21.35
CA PRO A 95 2.45 -8.06 22.40
C PRO A 95 1.33 -8.21 23.44
N THR A 96 0.49 -7.19 23.59
CA THR A 96 -0.66 -7.15 24.49
C THR A 96 -1.97 -7.54 23.80
N ASN A 97 -1.99 -7.54 22.47
CA ASN A 97 -3.15 -7.87 21.65
C ASN A 97 -2.69 -8.47 20.31
N PRO A 98 -2.62 -9.81 20.21
CA PRO A 98 -2.14 -10.48 19.01
C PRO A 98 -3.08 -10.35 17.80
N ASP A 99 -4.29 -9.78 17.97
CA ASP A 99 -5.18 -9.51 16.85
C ASP A 99 -4.78 -8.23 16.11
N LEU A 100 -4.08 -7.31 16.76
CA LEU A 100 -3.51 -6.14 16.12
C LEU A 100 -2.18 -6.47 15.44
N VAL A 101 -2.17 -6.53 14.12
CA VAL A 101 -0.99 -6.88 13.31
C VAL A 101 -0.68 -5.77 12.30
N LEU A 102 0.59 -5.43 12.15
CA LEU A 102 1.10 -4.51 11.13
C LEU A 102 2.00 -5.27 10.15
N LEU A 103 1.86 -4.92 8.86
CA LEU A 103 2.65 -5.43 7.76
C LEU A 103 3.23 -4.28 6.94
N GLY A 104 4.51 -4.39 6.58
CA GLY A 104 5.21 -3.41 5.77
C GLY A 104 5.78 -4.06 4.52
N THR A 105 5.75 -3.33 3.41
CA THR A 105 6.13 -3.87 2.09
C THR A 105 7.16 -3.00 1.39
N ASP A 106 7.66 -3.48 0.26
CA ASP A 106 8.67 -2.77 -0.51
C ASP A 106 8.08 -1.58 -1.26
N THR A 107 6.94 -1.73 -1.93
CA THR A 107 6.32 -0.64 -2.69
C THR A 107 5.09 -0.04 -2.04
N GLU A 108 4.57 -0.68 -1.00
CA GLU A 108 3.57 -0.23 -0.01
C GLU A 108 4.15 0.28 1.30
N THR A 109 3.56 1.30 1.91
CA THR A 109 3.81 1.78 3.27
C THR A 109 3.47 0.70 4.31
N VAL A 110 2.27 0.78 4.91
CA VAL A 110 1.87 -0.04 6.07
C VAL A 110 0.45 -0.51 5.90
N TRP A 111 0.25 -1.80 6.19
CA TRP A 111 -1.05 -2.45 6.30
C TRP A 111 -1.31 -2.85 7.75
N ARG A 112 -2.58 -2.84 8.14
CA ARG A 112 -3.03 -3.10 9.50
C ARG A 112 -4.18 -4.10 9.51
N SER A 113 -4.14 -5.01 10.48
CA SER A 113 -5.21 -5.96 10.81
C SER A 113 -5.59 -5.75 12.27
N GLU A 114 -6.89 -5.83 12.58
CA GLU A 114 -7.44 -5.78 13.94
C GLU A 114 -8.04 -7.13 14.40
N ASP A 115 -7.87 -8.18 13.59
CA ASP A 115 -8.51 -9.49 13.76
C ASP A 115 -7.52 -10.65 13.57
N GLY A 116 -6.23 -10.40 13.78
CA GLY A 116 -5.19 -11.41 13.81
C GLY A 116 -4.78 -11.94 12.44
N GLY A 117 -4.99 -11.13 11.40
CA GLY A 117 -4.69 -11.42 9.99
C GLY A 117 -5.87 -11.97 9.18
N LEU A 118 -7.11 -11.86 9.67
CA LEU A 118 -8.30 -12.26 8.92
C LEU A 118 -8.73 -11.19 7.91
N SER A 119 -8.50 -9.92 8.22
CA SER A 119 -8.69 -8.79 7.31
C SER A 119 -7.56 -7.77 7.46
N TRP A 120 -7.20 -7.12 6.34
CA TRP A 120 -6.17 -6.09 6.27
C TRP A 120 -6.72 -4.81 5.63
N MET A 121 -6.22 -3.67 6.08
CA MET A 121 -6.51 -2.34 5.52
C MET A 121 -5.23 -1.48 5.44
N PRO A 122 -5.16 -0.52 4.50
CA PRO A 122 -4.07 0.47 4.48
C PRO A 122 -4.01 1.26 5.79
N SER A 123 -2.81 1.63 6.22
CA SER A 123 -2.57 2.23 7.54
C SER A 123 -1.37 3.17 7.53
N ASP A 124 -1.36 4.10 6.60
CA ASP A 124 -0.19 4.89 6.21
C ASP A 124 -0.39 6.39 6.27
N GLU A 125 -1.43 6.83 6.96
CA GLU A 125 -1.68 8.24 7.24
C GLU A 125 -0.46 8.88 7.91
N GLY A 126 0.06 9.95 7.30
CA GLY A 126 1.26 10.66 7.77
C GLY A 126 2.60 10.13 7.24
N ILE A 127 2.61 9.07 6.43
CA ILE A 127 3.82 8.55 5.77
C ILE A 127 3.89 9.02 4.31
N PRO A 128 4.86 9.86 3.91
CA PRO A 128 4.93 10.43 2.56
C PRO A 128 5.76 9.59 1.56
N LEU A 129 6.31 8.45 1.98
CA LEU A 129 7.23 7.60 1.21
C LEU A 129 6.71 6.17 1.09
N ALA A 130 6.93 5.54 -0.06
CA ALA A 130 6.32 4.27 -0.42
C ALA A 130 6.91 2.99 0.24
N GLY A 131 7.98 3.05 1.03
CA GLY A 131 8.71 1.84 1.48
C GLY A 131 8.92 1.74 2.99
N THR A 132 8.76 0.52 3.54
CA THR A 132 9.00 0.22 4.96
C THR A 132 9.90 -1.01 5.15
N ILE A 133 10.92 -0.93 6.00
CA ILE A 133 11.91 -2.03 6.18
C ILE A 133 11.84 -2.73 7.53
N TYR A 134 11.27 -2.08 8.55
CA TYR A 134 11.18 -2.64 9.89
C TYR A 134 10.06 -1.98 10.69
N MET A 135 9.39 -2.75 11.53
CA MET A 135 8.36 -2.29 12.45
C MET A 135 8.46 -2.99 13.79
N THR A 136 8.03 -2.29 14.84
CA THR A 136 7.90 -2.87 16.18
C THR A 136 6.85 -2.12 17.00
N PHE A 137 6.03 -2.87 17.74
CA PHE A 137 5.16 -2.31 18.77
C PHE A 137 5.94 -2.08 20.08
N SER A 138 5.42 -1.18 20.91
CA SER A 138 5.81 -1.14 22.31
C SER A 138 5.52 -2.51 22.98
N PRO A 139 6.43 -3.03 23.83
CA PRO A 139 6.21 -4.29 24.53
C PRO A 139 4.97 -4.30 25.44
N ASP A 140 4.55 -3.12 25.88
CA ASP A 140 3.59 -2.94 26.97
C ASP A 140 2.35 -2.11 26.56
N ASP A 141 2.35 -1.47 25.37
CA ASP A 141 1.22 -0.67 24.88
C ASP A 141 0.97 -0.89 23.39
N GLU A 142 -0.20 -1.42 23.05
CA GLU A 142 -0.62 -1.67 21.66
C GLU A 142 -0.82 -0.39 20.83
N HIS A 143 -1.00 0.77 21.48
CA HIS A 143 -1.20 2.03 20.78
C HIS A 143 0.10 2.61 20.23
N ILE A 144 1.24 2.21 20.79
CA ILE A 144 2.54 2.77 20.42
C ILE A 144 3.26 1.80 19.49
N ALA A 145 3.58 2.27 18.28
CA ALA A 145 4.35 1.51 17.30
C ALA A 145 5.37 2.40 16.61
N PHE A 146 6.43 1.78 16.09
CA PHE A 146 7.44 2.45 15.29
C PHE A 146 7.61 1.75 13.94
N VAL A 147 7.81 2.54 12.88
CA VAL A 147 8.11 2.07 11.53
C VAL A 147 9.31 2.80 10.95
N SER A 148 10.25 2.02 10.39
CA SER A 148 11.38 2.54 9.62
C SER A 148 10.98 2.65 8.15
N VAL A 149 10.90 3.89 7.68
CA VAL A 149 10.48 4.30 6.34
C VAL A 149 11.70 4.70 5.52
N LEU A 150 11.76 4.23 4.27
CA LEU A 150 12.84 4.54 3.33
C LEU A 150 12.30 4.94 1.96
N THR A 151 13.20 5.46 1.12
CA THR A 151 12.94 5.57 -0.31
C THR A 151 13.37 4.30 -1.04
N ASN A 152 12.60 3.91 -2.05
CA ASN A 152 12.93 2.79 -2.95
C ASN A 152 14.02 3.12 -3.99
N GLU A 153 14.70 4.27 -3.91
CA GLU A 153 15.71 4.71 -4.87
C GLU A 153 17.00 3.91 -4.76
N GLY A 154 17.45 3.17 -5.79
CA GLY A 154 18.85 2.75 -5.86
C GLY A 154 19.81 3.96 -5.96
N GLY A 155 20.34 4.43 -4.83
CA GLY A 155 21.35 5.49 -4.74
C GLY A 155 21.42 6.10 -3.34
N ALA A 156 22.56 6.66 -2.95
CA ALA A 156 22.82 7.19 -1.60
C ALA A 156 22.14 8.54 -1.30
N SER A 157 21.04 8.88 -1.97
CA SER A 157 20.43 10.21 -1.84
C SER A 157 19.57 10.28 -0.56
N GLN A 158 20.09 11.00 0.44
CA GLN A 158 19.41 11.25 1.70
C GLN A 158 18.13 12.05 1.43
N LYS A 159 16.98 11.56 1.88
CA LYS A 159 15.72 12.32 1.86
C LYS A 159 15.35 12.74 3.28
N PRO A 160 14.82 13.97 3.47
CA PRO A 160 14.36 14.41 4.78
C PRO A 160 13.24 13.53 5.35
N GLU A 161 12.44 12.90 4.49
CA GLU A 161 11.33 12.03 4.87
C GLU A 161 11.75 10.60 5.23
N ALA A 162 12.97 10.17 4.88
CA ALA A 162 13.45 8.85 5.29
C ALA A 162 13.76 8.86 6.79
N GLY A 163 13.31 7.84 7.51
CA GLY A 163 13.53 7.79 8.95
C GLY A 163 12.60 6.89 9.73
N LEU A 164 12.57 7.14 11.03
CA LEU A 164 11.72 6.47 11.99
C LEU A 164 10.46 7.30 12.22
N TYR A 165 9.32 6.65 12.10
CA TYR A 165 8.01 7.20 12.37
C TYR A 165 7.40 6.49 13.58
N LYS A 166 6.63 7.23 14.38
CA LYS A 166 5.92 6.76 15.57
C LYS A 166 4.42 6.91 15.38
N SER A 167 3.67 5.90 15.79
CA SER A 167 2.23 5.94 16.00
C SER A 167 1.94 5.93 17.51
N THR A 168 0.86 6.60 17.90
CA THR A 168 0.30 6.61 19.27
C THR A 168 -1.17 6.19 19.28
N ASP A 169 -1.66 5.61 18.19
CA ASP A 169 -3.07 5.28 17.95
C ASP A 169 -3.24 3.90 17.31
N ALA A 170 -2.34 2.97 17.67
CA ALA A 170 -2.34 1.57 17.23
C ALA A 170 -2.08 1.40 15.74
N GLY A 171 -1.22 2.25 15.18
CA GLY A 171 -0.76 2.21 13.79
C GLY A 171 -1.68 2.92 12.79
N LYS A 172 -2.72 3.63 13.23
CA LYS A 172 -3.67 4.30 12.34
C LYS A 172 -3.04 5.53 11.67
N SER A 173 -2.28 6.33 12.43
CA SER A 173 -1.51 7.45 11.89
C SER A 173 -0.07 7.46 12.40
N TRP A 174 0.81 8.12 11.64
CA TRP A 174 2.26 8.12 11.88
C TRP A 174 2.86 9.51 11.82
N LYS A 175 3.83 9.78 12.69
CA LYS A 175 4.62 11.02 12.72
C LYS A 175 6.11 10.72 12.70
N GLN A 176 6.87 11.41 11.86
CA GLN A 176 8.32 11.27 11.84
C GLN A 176 8.92 11.78 13.17
N VAL A 177 9.74 10.96 13.82
CA VAL A 177 10.40 11.29 15.10
C VAL A 177 11.92 11.30 15.02
N LEU A 178 12.50 10.65 14.01
CA LEU A 178 13.93 10.65 13.78
C LEU A 178 14.22 10.50 12.29
N GLN A 179 14.97 11.43 11.71
CA GLN A 179 15.48 11.27 10.35
C GLN A 179 16.62 10.25 10.35
N LEU A 180 16.50 9.20 9.55
CA LEU A 180 17.54 8.18 9.35
C LEU A 180 17.66 7.86 7.87
N ASN A 181 18.89 7.61 7.42
CA ASN A 181 19.12 7.13 6.08
C ASN A 181 19.31 5.63 6.11
N PHE A 182 18.67 4.96 5.15
CA PHE A 182 18.82 3.54 4.91
C PHE A 182 19.37 3.35 3.50
N GLN A 183 20.20 2.33 3.31
CA GLN A 183 20.54 1.97 1.95
C GLN A 183 19.32 1.34 1.26
N PRO A 184 19.18 1.53 -0.05
CA PRO A 184 17.98 1.13 -0.77
C PRO A 184 17.88 -0.38 -0.92
N ARG A 185 16.66 -0.91 -0.82
CA ARG A 185 16.37 -2.35 -0.90
C ARG A 185 17.20 -3.20 0.07
N VAL A 186 17.71 -2.58 1.14
CA VAL A 186 18.42 -3.31 2.18
C VAL A 186 17.40 -4.04 3.02
N PHE A 187 17.60 -5.35 3.09
CA PHE A 187 16.97 -6.20 4.08
C PHE A 187 17.63 -5.93 5.43
N SER A 188 17.31 -4.81 6.09
CA SER A 188 17.75 -4.65 7.47
C SER A 188 17.02 -5.68 8.33
N ASN A 189 17.75 -6.33 9.24
CA ASN A 189 17.19 -7.38 10.08
C ASN A 189 16.43 -6.82 11.27
N CYS A 190 16.98 -5.75 11.86
CA CYS A 190 16.34 -5.00 12.92
C CYS A 190 16.96 -3.60 12.99
N THR A 191 16.13 -2.56 12.94
CA THR A 191 16.58 -1.15 12.99
C THR A 191 16.16 -0.43 14.26
N VAL A 192 15.26 -1.01 15.07
CA VAL A 192 14.70 -0.41 16.29
C VAL A 192 14.54 -1.49 17.37
N LYS A 193 15.01 -1.22 18.59
CA LYS A 193 14.87 -2.11 19.75
C LYS A 193 14.56 -1.35 21.03
N TYR A 194 13.75 -1.97 21.88
CA TYR A 194 13.52 -1.53 23.26
C TYR A 194 14.51 -2.18 24.21
N SER A 195 14.89 -1.47 25.27
CA SER A 195 15.50 -2.08 26.46
C SER A 195 14.46 -2.80 27.31
N ASP A 196 14.93 -3.49 28.34
CA ASP A 196 14.12 -3.84 29.49
C ASP A 196 13.52 -2.59 30.17
N ALA A 197 12.41 -2.78 30.87
CA ALA A 197 11.76 -1.71 31.62
C ALA A 197 12.68 -1.22 32.74
N LEU A 198 12.92 0.09 32.75
CA LEU A 198 13.66 0.79 33.80
C LEU A 198 12.79 0.87 35.07
N LYS A 199 13.41 1.25 36.19
CA LYS A 199 12.71 1.38 37.50
C LYS A 199 11.53 2.35 37.49
N ASN A 200 11.52 3.30 36.57
CA ASN A 200 10.43 4.27 36.39
C ASN A 200 9.30 3.76 35.47
N GLY A 201 9.37 2.51 35.02
CA GLY A 201 8.40 1.88 34.11
C GLY A 201 8.63 2.21 32.62
N LYS A 202 9.53 3.13 32.29
CA LYS A 202 9.87 3.48 30.90
C LYS A 202 10.90 2.52 30.32
N ARG A 203 11.04 2.52 29.00
CA ARG A 203 12.09 1.79 28.28
C ARG A 203 12.95 2.76 27.48
N ASN A 204 14.25 2.49 27.43
CA ASN A 204 15.09 3.13 26.43
C ASN A 204 14.79 2.52 25.06
N LEU A 205 14.95 3.31 24.02
CA LEU A 205 14.83 2.91 22.64
C LEU A 205 16.17 3.11 21.94
N TYR A 206 16.53 2.17 21.09
CA TYR A 206 17.71 2.25 20.25
C TYR A 206 17.28 2.13 18.79
N ALA A 207 17.79 3.00 17.94
CA ALA A 207 17.50 2.99 16.52
C ALA A 207 18.76 3.21 15.70
N CYS A 208 18.84 2.59 14.53
CA CYS A 208 19.97 2.78 13.61
C CYS A 208 19.48 2.96 12.18
N GLY A 209 20.23 3.75 11.40
CA GLY A 209 20.14 3.78 9.94
C GLY A 209 21.40 3.20 9.31
N THR A 210 21.37 2.84 8.03
CA THR A 210 22.57 2.44 7.31
C THR A 210 23.55 3.61 7.23
N HIS A 211 24.75 3.47 7.80
CA HIS A 211 25.75 4.54 7.92
C HIS A 211 25.32 5.79 8.70
N SER A 212 24.10 5.83 9.26
CA SER A 212 23.59 6.98 10.01
C SER A 212 24.10 7.01 11.47
N GLY A 213 24.62 5.88 11.94
CA GLY A 213 24.98 5.65 13.34
C GLY A 213 23.83 5.08 14.16
N MET A 214 24.13 4.86 15.43
CA MET A 214 23.20 4.40 16.46
C MET A 214 22.67 5.59 17.25
N PHE A 215 21.38 5.58 17.55
CA PHE A 215 20.68 6.60 18.31
C PHE A 215 19.97 5.97 19.50
N LYS A 216 19.90 6.71 20.61
CA LYS A 216 19.17 6.34 21.83
C LYS A 216 18.10 7.38 22.14
N SER A 217 16.93 6.92 22.56
CA SER A 217 15.90 7.74 23.21
C SER A 217 15.64 7.23 24.62
N GLU A 218 15.45 8.17 25.56
CA GLU A 218 15.13 7.90 26.98
C GLU A 218 13.72 8.37 27.35
N ASP A 219 12.98 8.87 26.36
CA ASP A 219 11.65 9.48 26.47
C ASP A 219 10.66 8.85 25.48
N GLU A 220 10.78 7.54 25.26
CA GLU A 220 9.83 6.76 24.44
C GLU A 220 9.74 7.24 22.99
N GLY A 221 10.87 7.69 22.44
CA GLY A 221 11.05 8.04 21.03
C GLY A 221 10.71 9.48 20.68
N GLU A 222 10.49 10.35 21.67
CA GLU A 222 10.23 11.79 21.45
C GLU A 222 11.52 12.54 21.08
N THR A 223 12.63 12.25 21.75
CA THR A 223 13.94 12.82 21.44
C THR A 223 15.02 11.75 21.32
N TRP A 224 15.99 12.01 20.45
CA TRP A 224 17.01 11.04 20.09
C TRP A 224 18.41 11.64 20.17
N LYS A 225 19.34 10.88 20.76
CA LYS A 225 20.74 11.23 20.88
C LYS A 225 21.59 10.23 20.09
N ASN A 226 22.47 10.72 19.22
CA ASN A 226 23.46 9.86 18.56
C ASN A 226 24.48 9.34 19.60
N ILE A 227 24.71 8.04 19.59
CA ILE A 227 25.59 7.31 20.52
C ILE A 227 26.71 6.56 19.77
N GLY A 228 27.13 7.06 18.61
CA GLY A 228 28.27 6.55 17.84
C GLY A 228 27.90 5.65 16.67
N LEU A 229 28.88 4.88 16.19
CA LEU A 229 28.79 4.00 15.01
C LEU A 229 28.45 4.72 13.70
N LYS A 230 28.72 6.03 13.61
CA LYS A 230 28.57 6.76 12.35
C LYS A 230 29.44 6.10 11.28
N ASP A 231 28.93 6.03 10.05
CA ASP A 231 29.57 5.40 8.89
C ASP A 231 29.66 3.86 8.95
N GLU A 232 29.21 3.23 10.03
CA GLU A 232 29.09 1.76 10.11
C GLU A 232 27.88 1.25 9.33
N TYR A 233 28.10 0.15 8.58
CA TYR A 233 27.00 -0.59 7.97
C TYR A 233 26.45 -1.56 9.02
N ILE A 234 25.39 -1.14 9.70
CA ILE A 234 24.68 -1.94 10.70
C ILE A 234 23.64 -2.80 10.00
N GLU A 235 23.79 -4.13 10.09
CA GLU A 235 22.88 -5.14 9.53
C GLU A 235 21.68 -5.37 10.47
N ALA A 236 21.93 -5.37 11.78
CA ALA A 236 20.94 -5.58 12.84
C ALA A 236 21.39 -4.94 14.16
N ILE A 237 20.44 -4.68 15.04
CA ILE A 237 20.70 -4.32 16.44
C ILE A 237 19.95 -5.25 17.39
N ASP A 238 20.49 -5.43 18.58
CA ASP A 238 19.79 -6.10 19.69
C ASP A 238 20.16 -5.48 21.04
N VAL A 239 19.32 -5.68 22.04
CA VAL A 239 19.57 -5.29 23.42
C VAL A 239 19.37 -6.51 24.31
N ILE A 240 20.46 -6.99 24.90
CA ILE A 240 20.46 -8.22 25.71
C ILE A 240 20.88 -7.86 27.13
N GLY A 241 19.92 -7.91 28.06
CA GLY A 241 20.05 -7.32 29.39
C GLY A 241 20.38 -5.83 29.27
N ASN A 242 21.54 -5.42 29.79
CA ASN A 242 22.03 -4.03 29.69
C ASN A 242 23.04 -3.82 28.55
N THR A 243 23.23 -4.80 27.65
CA THR A 243 24.21 -4.73 26.57
C THR A 243 23.53 -4.34 25.27
N VAL A 244 23.96 -3.23 24.67
CA VAL A 244 23.52 -2.80 23.33
C VAL A 244 24.47 -3.42 22.31
N ILE A 245 23.93 -4.09 21.30
CA ILE A 245 24.71 -4.84 20.31
C ILE A 245 24.37 -4.34 18.91
N ALA A 246 25.42 -4.15 18.10
CA ALA A 246 25.32 -3.88 16.67
C ALA A 246 26.02 -4.99 15.88
N CYS A 247 25.27 -5.61 14.97
CA CYS A 247 25.78 -6.53 13.96
C CYS A 247 26.24 -5.72 12.75
N THR A 248 27.49 -5.86 12.34
CA THR A 248 28.07 -5.04 11.26
C THR A 248 28.57 -5.89 10.09
N GLN A 249 28.67 -5.25 8.91
CA GLN A 249 29.15 -5.92 7.70
C GLN A 249 30.67 -6.15 7.69
N LYS A 250 31.46 -5.35 8.42
CA LYS A 250 32.93 -5.29 8.32
C LYS A 250 33.69 -5.42 9.64
N HIS A 251 33.02 -5.28 10.79
CA HIS A 251 33.65 -5.28 12.11
C HIS A 251 33.04 -6.32 13.05
N GLY A 252 32.26 -7.26 12.52
CA GLY A 252 31.57 -8.29 13.29
C GLY A 252 30.55 -7.73 14.27
N LEU A 253 30.60 -8.19 15.53
CA LEU A 253 29.77 -7.74 16.63
C LEU A 253 30.44 -6.61 17.41
N LEU A 254 29.76 -5.46 17.48
CA LEU A 254 30.11 -4.35 18.36
C LEU A 254 29.13 -4.32 19.53
N ALA A 255 29.64 -4.22 20.75
CA ALA A 255 28.85 -4.18 21.96
C ALA A 255 29.19 -2.97 22.84
N SER A 256 28.17 -2.42 23.47
CA SER A 256 28.29 -1.38 24.48
C SER A 256 27.64 -1.84 25.78
N TYR A 257 28.35 -1.65 26.90
CA TYR A 257 27.88 -1.94 28.25
C TYR A 257 27.48 -0.67 29.03
N ASP A 258 27.62 0.49 28.40
CA ASP A 258 27.44 1.81 29.00
C ASP A 258 26.53 2.69 28.12
N ASP A 259 25.46 2.06 27.59
CA ASP A 259 24.41 2.73 26.83
C ASP A 259 24.91 3.50 25.58
N GLY A 260 25.93 2.98 24.93
CA GLY A 260 26.50 3.53 23.70
C GLY A 260 27.60 4.56 23.92
N ALA A 261 28.07 4.78 25.16
CA ALA A 261 29.20 5.69 25.39
C ALA A 261 30.52 5.12 24.86
N ASN A 262 30.73 3.80 24.96
CA ASN A 262 31.86 3.08 24.40
C ASN A 262 31.42 1.79 23.69
N TRP A 263 32.12 1.42 22.62
CA TRP A 263 31.87 0.23 21.83
C TRP A 263 33.12 -0.65 21.78
N ILE A 264 32.96 -1.96 22.01
CA ILE A 264 34.02 -2.96 21.91
C ILE A 264 33.62 -4.10 20.98
N GLU A 265 34.61 -4.74 20.36
CA GLU A 265 34.38 -5.93 19.54
C GLU A 265 34.16 -7.19 20.39
N LEU A 266 33.19 -8.03 20.00
CA LEU A 266 32.90 -9.33 20.62
C LEU A 266 33.10 -10.49 19.63
N ASN A 267 34.19 -10.45 18.88
CA ASN A 267 34.45 -11.33 17.74
C ASN A 267 35.24 -12.61 18.06
N ASN A 268 35.65 -12.83 19.32
CA ASN A 268 36.55 -13.94 19.69
C ASN A 268 35.94 -15.32 19.34
N GLY A 269 36.45 -15.97 18.30
CA GLY A 269 35.95 -17.27 17.80
C GLY A 269 35.00 -17.17 16.60
N ILE A 270 34.54 -15.96 16.24
CA ILE A 270 33.88 -15.68 14.97
C ILE A 270 34.97 -15.48 13.91
N GLY A 271 34.89 -16.24 12.81
CA GLY A 271 35.92 -16.26 11.78
C GLY A 271 35.62 -15.36 10.57
N GLU A 272 34.52 -14.62 10.60
CA GLU A 272 34.01 -13.80 9.50
C GLU A 272 33.61 -12.41 10.01
N GLU A 273 33.84 -11.39 9.20
CA GLU A 273 33.60 -9.98 9.57
C GLU A 273 32.14 -9.55 9.41
N ASN A 274 31.37 -10.24 8.55
CA ASN A 274 29.96 -9.94 8.34
C ASN A 274 29.12 -10.77 9.31
N VAL A 275 28.63 -10.12 10.38
CA VAL A 275 27.63 -10.71 11.26
C VAL A 275 26.27 -10.11 10.90
N ARG A 276 25.31 -10.96 10.56
CA ARG A 276 24.00 -10.52 10.05
C ARG A 276 22.95 -10.38 11.14
N ALA A 277 22.97 -11.27 12.13
CA ALA A 277 22.00 -11.27 13.23
C ALA A 277 22.58 -11.95 14.48
N ILE A 278 22.01 -11.57 15.62
CA ILE A 278 22.33 -12.02 16.97
C ILE A 278 20.99 -12.27 17.69
N ALA A 279 20.95 -13.23 18.60
CA ALA A 279 19.85 -13.42 19.54
C ALA A 279 20.35 -14.14 20.81
N ALA A 280 19.76 -13.82 21.96
CA ALA A 280 19.95 -14.60 23.20
C ALA A 280 18.88 -15.69 23.35
N ASP A 281 19.24 -16.79 24.00
CA ASP A 281 18.28 -17.75 24.53
C ASP A 281 17.45 -17.07 25.64
N PRO A 282 16.12 -16.99 25.52
CA PRO A 282 15.29 -16.40 26.57
C PRO A 282 15.30 -17.18 27.90
N ALA A 283 15.82 -18.40 27.94
CA ALA A 283 16.04 -19.15 29.18
C ALA A 283 17.38 -18.84 29.87
N ASP A 284 18.36 -18.27 29.16
CA ASP A 284 19.71 -18.01 29.66
C ASP A 284 20.32 -16.80 28.93
N ASP A 285 20.36 -15.66 29.61
CA ASP A 285 20.90 -14.40 29.09
C ASP A 285 22.42 -14.40 28.89
N THR A 286 23.10 -15.51 29.21
CA THR A 286 24.51 -15.75 28.89
C THR A 286 24.72 -16.63 27.65
N HIS A 287 23.65 -17.26 27.15
CA HIS A 287 23.68 -18.19 26.03
C HIS A 287 23.19 -17.50 24.75
N TRP A 288 24.11 -17.09 23.88
CA TRP A 288 23.83 -16.29 22.69
C TRP A 288 24.15 -17.05 21.41
N PHE A 289 23.47 -16.67 20.34
CA PHE A 289 23.67 -17.19 19.00
C PHE A 289 23.83 -16.06 17.99
N ALA A 290 24.76 -16.22 17.06
CA ALA A 290 25.02 -15.27 15.99
C ALA A 290 25.11 -15.99 14.65
N VAL A 291 24.67 -15.35 13.58
CA VAL A 291 24.83 -15.86 12.21
C VAL A 291 25.71 -14.94 11.38
N THR A 292 26.70 -15.54 10.73
CA THR A 292 27.40 -14.96 9.58
C THR A 292 26.78 -15.55 8.32
N PRO A 293 27.11 -15.09 7.10
CA PRO A 293 26.59 -15.71 5.89
C PRO A 293 26.80 -17.23 5.85
N ASP A 294 27.97 -17.72 6.27
CA ASP A 294 28.30 -19.14 6.09
C ASP A 294 28.01 -20.02 7.32
N LYS A 295 27.94 -19.46 8.54
CA LYS A 295 27.88 -20.26 9.78
C LYS A 295 26.96 -19.69 10.87
N LEU A 296 26.42 -20.62 11.66
CA LEU A 296 25.80 -20.34 12.96
C LEU A 296 26.85 -20.52 14.07
N TYR A 297 26.90 -19.57 14.98
CA TYR A 297 27.80 -19.55 16.13
C TYR A 297 27.01 -19.55 17.44
N GLU A 298 27.58 -20.20 18.47
CA GLU A 298 27.06 -20.27 19.84
C GLU A 298 28.09 -19.65 20.79
N SER A 299 27.62 -18.87 21.76
CA SER A 299 28.38 -18.38 22.90
C SER A 299 27.66 -18.75 24.19
N LYS A 300 28.40 -19.24 25.19
CA LYS A 300 27.85 -19.61 26.52
C LYS A 300 28.32 -18.66 27.62
N ASN A 301 28.78 -17.48 27.25
CA ASN A 301 29.39 -16.52 28.16
C ASN A 301 29.17 -15.06 27.71
N SER A 302 27.95 -14.77 27.24
CA SER A 302 27.50 -13.43 26.83
C SER A 302 28.40 -12.83 25.74
N GLY A 303 28.73 -13.62 24.71
CA GLY A 303 29.49 -13.17 23.55
C GLY A 303 31.00 -13.02 23.75
N LYS A 304 31.56 -13.37 24.92
CA LYS A 304 33.01 -13.27 25.18
C LYS A 304 33.84 -14.26 24.34
N SER A 305 33.25 -15.40 23.99
CA SER A 305 33.84 -16.37 23.06
C SER A 305 32.76 -17.15 22.33
N TRP A 306 33.04 -17.52 21.08
CA TRP A 306 32.13 -18.18 20.17
C TRP A 306 32.68 -19.51 19.66
N ALA A 307 31.79 -20.47 19.43
CA ALA A 307 32.07 -21.73 18.75
C ALA A 307 31.12 -21.89 17.56
N ALA A 308 31.63 -22.35 16.42
CA ALA A 308 30.77 -22.67 15.28
C ALA A 308 29.92 -23.92 15.59
N VAL A 309 28.61 -23.82 15.33
CA VAL A 309 27.63 -24.90 15.53
C VAL A 309 27.49 -25.70 14.24
N CYS A 310 27.17 -25.01 13.14
CA CYS A 310 26.91 -25.62 11.84
C CYS A 310 27.10 -24.62 10.70
N THR A 311 27.17 -25.13 9.47
CA THR A 311 27.12 -24.33 8.23
C THR A 311 25.67 -24.15 7.74
N TYR A 312 25.45 -23.26 6.77
CA TYR A 312 24.14 -23.14 6.13
C TYR A 312 23.72 -24.44 5.42
N GLN A 313 24.68 -25.21 4.90
CA GLN A 313 24.41 -26.51 4.29
C GLN A 313 23.91 -27.54 5.30
N ASP A 314 24.48 -27.55 6.51
CA ASP A 314 24.03 -28.43 7.59
C ASP A 314 22.60 -28.09 8.03
N ALA A 315 22.20 -26.81 7.95
CA ALA A 315 20.82 -26.37 8.17
C ALA A 315 19.86 -26.70 6.99
N GLY A 316 20.36 -27.38 5.96
CA GLY A 316 19.57 -27.81 4.81
C GLY A 316 19.28 -26.70 3.79
N PHE A 317 20.15 -25.69 3.70
CA PHE A 317 20.20 -24.73 2.59
C PHE A 317 21.24 -25.16 1.56
N LYS A 318 20.92 -25.14 0.26
CA LYS A 318 21.79 -25.71 -0.77
C LYS A 318 23.02 -24.84 -1.06
N ASP A 319 22.81 -23.66 -1.62
CA ASP A 319 23.83 -22.70 -2.07
C ASP A 319 23.61 -21.30 -1.48
N LYS A 320 22.68 -21.19 -0.51
CA LYS A 320 22.13 -19.91 -0.06
C LYS A 320 22.35 -19.78 1.45
N LYS A 321 22.85 -18.60 1.80
CA LYS A 321 23.52 -18.29 3.07
C LYS A 321 22.54 -17.91 4.18
N PHE A 322 22.95 -18.03 5.45
CA PHE A 322 22.13 -17.56 6.57
C PHE A 322 21.86 -16.06 6.47
N PHE A 323 20.70 -15.64 6.95
CA PHE A 323 20.25 -14.26 6.83
C PHE A 323 19.71 -13.68 8.13
N ARG A 324 18.67 -14.28 8.74
CA ARG A 324 18.12 -13.89 10.05
C ARG A 324 18.21 -15.04 11.06
N LEU A 325 18.14 -14.67 12.33
CA LEU A 325 18.11 -15.56 13.49
C LEU A 325 17.17 -14.97 14.55
N ASN A 326 16.33 -15.77 15.20
CA ASN A 326 15.54 -15.40 16.38
C ASN A 326 15.19 -16.63 17.23
N PHE A 327 14.75 -16.39 18.46
CA PHE A 327 14.20 -17.42 19.36
C PHE A 327 12.69 -17.23 19.58
N SER A 328 11.97 -18.33 19.79
CA SER A 328 10.67 -18.28 20.49
C SER A 328 10.89 -17.95 21.96
N PRO A 329 9.87 -17.45 22.68
CA PRO A 329 9.82 -17.57 24.13
C PRO A 329 10.05 -19.01 24.60
N VAL A 330 10.35 -19.17 25.90
CA VAL A 330 10.49 -20.48 26.52
C VAL A 330 9.16 -21.24 26.40
N ARG A 331 9.22 -22.44 25.83
CA ARG A 331 8.09 -23.36 25.65
C ARG A 331 7.79 -24.10 26.95
N ALA A 332 6.65 -24.80 26.98
CA ALA A 332 6.22 -25.58 28.14
C ALA A 332 7.21 -26.68 28.58
N ASP A 333 8.09 -27.14 27.67
CA ASP A 333 9.15 -28.10 27.95
C ASP A 333 10.43 -27.48 28.54
N GLY A 334 10.43 -26.16 28.78
CA GLY A 334 11.54 -25.41 29.35
C GLY A 334 12.61 -25.02 28.34
N LYS A 335 12.38 -25.23 27.03
CA LYS A 335 13.34 -24.86 25.97
C LYS A 335 12.78 -23.78 25.06
N ALA A 336 13.67 -23.00 24.46
CA ALA A 336 13.32 -22.10 23.37
C ALA A 336 13.56 -22.79 22.02
N ARG A 337 12.77 -22.44 21.00
CA ARG A 337 12.97 -22.87 19.62
C ARG A 337 13.79 -21.82 18.87
N LEU A 338 14.82 -22.27 18.16
CA LEU A 338 15.67 -21.41 17.35
C LEU A 338 15.16 -21.37 15.90
N TYR A 339 15.07 -20.19 15.32
CA TYR A 339 14.69 -19.97 13.91
C TYR A 339 15.84 -19.34 13.14
N VAL A 340 16.10 -19.85 11.94
CA VAL A 340 17.04 -19.26 10.99
C VAL A 340 16.40 -19.12 9.62
N THR A 341 16.78 -18.08 8.88
CA THR A 341 16.33 -17.92 7.49
C THR A 341 17.47 -17.74 6.51
N SER A 342 17.19 -17.95 5.23
CA SER A 342 18.07 -17.65 4.11
C SER A 342 17.39 -16.76 3.08
N SER A 343 18.17 -16.01 2.30
CA SER A 343 17.70 -15.11 1.25
C SER A 343 17.73 -15.76 -0.14
N SER A 344 16.87 -15.28 -1.03
CA SER A 344 16.68 -15.67 -2.43
C SER A 344 16.45 -17.16 -2.70
N ILE A 345 15.65 -17.83 -1.86
CA ILE A 345 15.23 -19.24 -2.03
C ILE A 345 13.74 -19.47 -1.75
N GLN A 346 13.24 -20.60 -2.24
CA GLN A 346 12.03 -21.25 -1.73
C GLN A 346 12.28 -21.86 -0.35
N ASN A 347 11.23 -21.89 0.47
CA ASN A 347 11.22 -22.38 1.84
C ASN A 347 12.36 -21.74 2.65
N PRO A 348 12.31 -20.42 2.87
CA PRO A 348 13.44 -19.67 3.41
C PRO A 348 13.70 -19.92 4.89
N MET A 349 12.75 -20.47 5.65
CA MET A 349 12.85 -20.66 7.10
C MET A 349 13.22 -22.09 7.49
N ARG A 350 14.00 -22.22 8.56
CA ARG A 350 14.23 -23.46 9.31
C ARG A 350 14.03 -23.18 10.79
N TYR A 351 13.66 -24.22 11.54
CA TYR A 351 13.62 -24.16 12.99
C TYR A 351 14.35 -25.34 13.62
N SER A 352 14.81 -25.17 14.86
CA SER A 352 15.58 -26.16 15.62
C SER A 352 15.14 -26.19 17.08
N ASP A 353 14.97 -27.40 17.62
CA ASP A 353 14.62 -27.69 19.02
C ASP A 353 15.86 -28.12 19.85
N ASP A 354 17.04 -28.11 19.23
CA ASP A 354 18.30 -28.58 19.82
C ASP A 354 19.46 -27.58 19.60
N TYR A 355 19.10 -26.30 19.51
CA TYR A 355 20.01 -25.16 19.38
C TYR A 355 20.92 -25.23 18.14
N GLY A 356 20.35 -25.61 17.01
CA GLY A 356 20.99 -25.59 15.70
C GLY A 356 21.81 -26.83 15.35
N LYS A 357 21.69 -27.93 16.12
CA LYS A 357 22.33 -29.20 15.76
C LYS A 357 21.56 -29.92 14.66
N THR A 358 20.23 -29.83 14.71
CA THR A 358 19.34 -30.32 13.66
C THR A 358 18.30 -29.26 13.31
N PHE A 359 17.86 -29.25 12.06
CA PHE A 359 16.89 -28.30 11.53
C PHE A 359 15.75 -29.00 10.82
N LYS A 360 14.55 -28.46 11.02
CA LYS A 360 13.33 -28.87 10.33
C LYS A 360 12.83 -27.74 9.43
N ARG A 361 12.04 -28.11 8.42
CA ARG A 361 11.31 -27.17 7.57
C ARG A 361 9.86 -27.10 8.06
N PRO A 362 9.24 -25.90 8.05
CA PRO A 362 7.80 -25.80 8.21
C PRO A 362 7.07 -26.60 7.13
N ASN A 363 5.96 -27.21 7.50
CA ASN A 363 4.94 -27.69 6.59
C ASN A 363 4.07 -26.49 6.17
N VAL A 364 3.85 -26.32 4.86
CA VAL A 364 3.11 -25.18 4.31
C VAL A 364 1.79 -25.68 3.73
N ASP A 365 0.68 -25.29 4.35
CA ASP A 365 -0.66 -25.54 3.82
C ASP A 365 -1.06 -24.38 2.89
N ASN A 366 -1.22 -24.68 1.60
CA ASN A 366 -1.64 -23.71 0.58
C ASN A 366 -3.05 -23.99 0.03
N ASN A 367 -3.85 -24.83 0.69
CA ASN A 367 -5.17 -25.22 0.19
C ASN A 367 -6.11 -24.02 0.00
N LEU A 368 -5.99 -23.02 0.88
CA LEU A 368 -6.75 -21.76 0.85
C LEU A 368 -5.91 -20.54 0.43
N ALA A 369 -4.68 -20.75 -0.05
CA ALA A 369 -3.89 -19.68 -0.62
C ALA A 369 -4.33 -19.44 -2.07
N ILE A 370 -4.41 -18.16 -2.49
CA ILE A 370 -4.69 -17.83 -3.89
C ILE A 370 -3.60 -18.36 -4.83
N ILE A 371 -2.36 -18.43 -4.33
CA ILE A 371 -1.21 -19.05 -5.01
C ILE A 371 -0.93 -20.39 -4.33
N ARG A 372 -1.44 -21.47 -4.92
CA ARG A 372 -1.38 -22.82 -4.33
C ARG A 372 0.05 -23.41 -4.25
N ASP A 373 0.97 -22.93 -5.06
CA ASP A 373 2.38 -23.31 -5.07
C ASP A 373 3.26 -22.29 -4.34
N ASN A 374 2.70 -21.64 -3.30
CA ASN A 374 3.42 -20.64 -2.54
C ASN A 374 4.38 -21.19 -1.50
N TRP A 375 5.67 -21.22 -1.82
CA TRP A 375 6.72 -21.67 -0.90
C TRP A 375 7.66 -20.55 -0.44
N GLY A 376 7.29 -19.29 -0.71
CA GLY A 376 8.08 -18.10 -0.37
C GLY A 376 9.26 -17.82 -1.27
N TYR A 377 9.73 -16.57 -1.26
CA TYR A 377 10.87 -16.11 -2.04
C TYR A 377 11.75 -15.15 -1.23
N SER A 378 12.94 -15.62 -0.88
CA SER A 378 13.91 -14.84 -0.10
C SER A 378 13.62 -14.77 1.40
N ALA A 379 14.38 -13.96 2.13
CA ALA A 379 14.29 -13.87 3.58
C ALA A 379 13.11 -13.00 3.97
N GLU A 380 11.93 -13.59 3.88
CA GLU A 380 10.67 -12.96 4.22
C GLU A 380 10.60 -12.59 5.71
N PRO A 381 9.87 -11.53 6.07
CA PRO A 381 9.65 -11.18 7.45
C PRO A 381 8.85 -12.26 8.17
N TYR A 382 9.21 -12.47 9.42
CA TYR A 382 8.45 -13.27 10.35
C TYR A 382 8.46 -12.59 11.72
N PHE A 383 7.41 -12.85 12.48
CA PHE A 383 7.23 -12.37 13.84
C PHE A 383 6.84 -13.56 14.70
N ILE A 384 7.50 -13.71 15.84
CA ILE A 384 7.18 -14.71 16.86
C ILE A 384 6.64 -13.95 18.06
N HIS A 385 5.48 -14.35 18.56
CA HIS A 385 4.84 -13.64 19.66
C HIS A 385 5.71 -13.72 20.94
N PRO A 386 6.03 -12.60 21.60
CA PRO A 386 7.03 -12.56 22.68
C PRO A 386 6.60 -13.24 23.97
N LYS A 387 5.32 -13.61 24.09
CA LYS A 387 4.76 -14.33 25.26
C LYS A 387 4.10 -15.66 24.91
N ASN A 388 3.97 -15.96 23.61
CA ASN A 388 3.30 -17.18 23.15
C ASN A 388 4.22 -17.87 22.14
N PRO A 389 4.94 -18.93 22.55
CA PRO A 389 5.93 -19.57 21.69
C PRO A 389 5.35 -20.37 20.53
N ASP A 390 4.04 -20.57 20.49
CA ASP A 390 3.38 -21.28 19.41
C ASP A 390 2.79 -20.33 18.35
N LEU A 391 2.60 -19.05 18.69
CA LEU A 391 1.98 -18.08 17.81
C LEU A 391 3.03 -17.31 17.00
N MET A 392 2.96 -17.40 15.67
CA MET A 392 3.83 -16.64 14.78
C MET A 392 3.16 -16.31 13.45
N TRP A 393 3.67 -15.27 12.79
CA TRP A 393 3.34 -14.92 11.41
C TRP A 393 4.60 -14.90 10.56
N ILE A 394 4.46 -15.22 9.28
CA ILE A 394 5.55 -15.19 8.30
C ILE A 394 4.98 -14.85 6.93
N SER A 395 5.67 -13.99 6.17
CA SER A 395 5.39 -13.82 4.75
C SER A 395 6.06 -14.93 3.94
N LEU A 396 5.44 -15.37 2.85
CA LEU A 396 6.00 -16.26 1.84
C LEU A 396 5.68 -15.63 0.48
N ASP A 397 6.62 -14.87 -0.10
CA ASP A 397 6.43 -14.19 -1.39
C ASP A 397 5.10 -13.43 -1.41
N GLY A 398 4.92 -12.48 -0.49
CA GLY A 398 3.71 -11.65 -0.37
C GLY A 398 2.45 -12.34 0.16
N GLN A 399 2.50 -13.62 0.49
CA GLN A 399 1.43 -14.32 1.22
C GLN A 399 1.77 -14.33 2.71
N ILE A 400 0.95 -13.73 3.53
CA ILE A 400 1.02 -13.84 4.99
C ILE A 400 0.46 -15.18 5.43
N MET A 401 1.28 -15.89 6.21
CA MET A 401 0.96 -17.15 6.85
C MET A 401 0.98 -16.98 8.37
N LYS A 402 0.15 -17.76 9.06
CA LYS A 402 0.09 -17.85 10.52
C LYS A 402 0.37 -19.27 10.97
N SER A 403 1.00 -19.41 12.13
CA SER A 403 1.17 -20.68 12.83
C SER A 403 0.72 -20.52 14.27
N ASN A 404 0.12 -21.58 14.80
CA ASN A 404 -0.26 -21.74 16.19
C ASN A 404 0.46 -22.95 16.85
N ASP A 405 1.59 -23.38 16.28
CA ASP A 405 2.42 -24.49 16.75
C ASP A 405 3.93 -24.20 16.68
N GLY A 406 4.29 -22.93 16.64
CA GLY A 406 5.69 -22.48 16.66
C GLY A 406 6.40 -22.73 15.34
N GLY A 407 5.69 -22.62 14.23
CA GLY A 407 6.22 -22.72 12.87
C GLY A 407 6.37 -24.14 12.33
N GLU A 408 5.69 -25.13 12.93
CA GLU A 408 5.66 -26.49 12.36
C GLU A 408 4.69 -26.55 11.19
N ASN A 409 3.50 -25.96 11.31
CA ASN A 409 2.51 -25.83 10.25
C ASN A 409 2.16 -24.36 10.00
N LEU A 410 2.19 -23.95 8.73
CA LEU A 410 1.87 -22.60 8.28
C LEU A 410 0.55 -22.64 7.51
N PHE A 411 -0.39 -21.76 7.87
CA PHE A 411 -1.70 -21.62 7.22
C PHE A 411 -1.90 -20.20 6.67
N PRO A 412 -2.63 -20.01 5.56
CA PRO A 412 -2.88 -18.68 5.00
C PRO A 412 -3.62 -17.76 5.99
N ALA A 413 -3.16 -16.52 6.11
CA ALA A 413 -3.71 -15.48 6.98
C ALA A 413 -3.55 -14.08 6.36
N SER A 414 -3.89 -13.96 5.06
CA SER A 414 -3.76 -12.70 4.30
C SER A 414 -5.09 -12.19 3.79
N SER A 415 -6.22 -12.69 4.28
CA SER A 415 -7.49 -12.30 3.67
C SER A 415 -7.71 -10.79 3.82
N GLY A 416 -8.19 -10.12 2.78
CA GLY A 416 -8.26 -8.65 2.69
C GLY A 416 -6.98 -7.93 2.22
N TYR A 417 -5.83 -8.60 2.09
CA TYR A 417 -4.56 -7.98 1.65
C TYR A 417 -4.42 -7.96 0.12
N SER A 418 -5.17 -7.11 -0.57
CA SER A 418 -5.23 -7.13 -2.04
C SER A 418 -3.97 -6.66 -2.78
N GLY A 419 -2.82 -6.41 -2.10
CA GLY A 419 -1.59 -5.69 -2.48
C GLY A 419 -0.88 -6.01 -3.82
N MET A 420 -1.56 -6.73 -4.70
CA MET A 420 -1.20 -7.06 -6.06
C MET A 420 -1.39 -5.86 -7.00
N ARG A 421 -0.33 -5.56 -7.75
CA ARG A 421 -0.33 -4.45 -8.71
C ARG A 421 -1.04 -4.85 -10.02
N ALA A 422 -2.24 -4.32 -10.23
CA ALA A 422 -2.95 -4.44 -11.51
C ALA A 422 -2.28 -3.56 -12.59
N ALA A 423 -1.91 -4.17 -13.71
CA ALA A 423 -1.33 -3.51 -14.87
C ALA A 423 -2.39 -3.12 -15.93
N ASN A 424 -3.46 -3.90 -16.02
CA ASN A 424 -4.54 -3.69 -16.97
C ASN A 424 -5.86 -4.26 -16.45
N PHE A 425 -6.97 -3.57 -16.76
CA PHE A 425 -8.33 -4.06 -16.56
C PHE A 425 -9.00 -4.17 -17.93
N TYR A 426 -9.72 -5.26 -18.16
CA TYR A 426 -10.47 -5.49 -19.39
C TYR A 426 -11.89 -5.92 -19.04
N PHE A 427 -12.86 -5.03 -19.21
CA PHE A 427 -14.27 -5.20 -18.82
C PHE A 427 -15.19 -5.53 -20.01
N ASP A 428 -16.45 -5.82 -19.70
CA ASP A 428 -17.57 -5.94 -20.64
C ASP A 428 -17.32 -6.94 -21.79
N ILE A 429 -16.73 -8.10 -21.45
CA ILE A 429 -16.31 -9.10 -22.42
C ILE A 429 -17.55 -9.65 -23.15
N ASN A 430 -17.65 -9.30 -24.44
CA ASN A 430 -18.78 -9.66 -25.31
C ASN A 430 -20.16 -9.27 -24.79
N GLY A 431 -20.25 -8.12 -24.13
CA GLY A 431 -21.50 -7.60 -23.59
C GLY A 431 -21.96 -8.29 -22.29
N ASP A 432 -21.15 -9.18 -21.71
CA ASP A 432 -21.30 -9.57 -20.32
C ASP A 432 -20.61 -8.55 -19.43
N GLU A 433 -21.40 -7.67 -18.83
CA GLU A 433 -20.92 -6.61 -17.93
C GLU A 433 -20.25 -7.16 -16.66
N ASN A 434 -20.43 -8.44 -16.32
CA ASN A 434 -19.82 -9.09 -15.16
C ASN A 434 -18.49 -9.77 -15.47
N ALA A 435 -18.22 -10.05 -16.74
CA ALA A 435 -17.01 -10.71 -17.17
C ALA A 435 -15.85 -9.71 -17.32
N PHE A 436 -14.74 -9.98 -16.62
CA PHE A 436 -13.54 -9.16 -16.74
C PHE A 436 -12.23 -9.95 -16.58
N TRP A 437 -11.15 -9.34 -17.08
CA TRP A 437 -9.78 -9.74 -16.82
C TRP A 437 -9.00 -8.65 -16.09
N ILE A 438 -8.09 -9.09 -15.22
CA ILE A 438 -7.07 -8.24 -14.61
C ILE A 438 -5.72 -8.84 -14.91
N THR A 439 -4.83 -8.09 -15.56
CA THR A 439 -3.42 -8.51 -15.71
C THR A 439 -2.59 -7.89 -14.60
N CYS A 440 -1.63 -8.62 -14.04
CA CYS A 440 -0.96 -8.25 -12.81
C CYS A 440 0.57 -8.34 -12.93
N ILE A 441 1.25 -7.42 -12.26
CA ILE A 441 2.70 -7.47 -12.11
C ILE A 441 3.07 -8.57 -11.10
N ASP A 442 4.09 -9.35 -11.43
CA ASP A 442 4.58 -10.52 -10.67
C ASP A 442 3.60 -11.69 -10.45
N ARG A 443 2.29 -11.47 -10.67
CA ARG A 443 1.19 -12.36 -10.28
C ARG A 443 0.25 -12.72 -11.43
N SER A 444 0.76 -12.77 -12.66
CA SER A 444 -0.02 -13.27 -13.80
C SER A 444 -1.36 -12.55 -14.03
N SER A 445 -2.37 -13.25 -14.53
CA SER A 445 -3.69 -12.72 -14.83
C SER A 445 -4.79 -13.40 -14.03
N ILE A 446 -5.91 -12.70 -13.93
CA ILE A 446 -7.09 -13.11 -13.16
C ILE A 446 -8.32 -12.90 -14.03
N MET A 447 -9.25 -13.83 -13.94
CA MET A 447 -10.53 -13.78 -14.63
C MET A 447 -11.67 -13.78 -13.61
N SER A 448 -12.71 -12.99 -13.84
CA SER A 448 -13.93 -13.02 -13.03
C SER A 448 -14.61 -14.40 -13.03
N ALA A 449 -15.18 -14.79 -11.89
CA ALA A 449 -15.98 -15.99 -11.66
C ALA A 449 -17.36 -15.58 -11.12
N TYR A 450 -18.33 -15.40 -12.02
CA TYR A 450 -19.67 -14.98 -11.66
C TYR A 450 -20.57 -16.18 -11.31
N THR A 451 -21.17 -16.14 -10.12
CA THR A 451 -22.08 -17.16 -9.58
C THR A 451 -23.52 -16.99 -10.06
N GLY A 452 -23.90 -15.78 -10.49
CA GLY A 452 -25.27 -15.48 -10.94
C GLY A 452 -26.22 -15.08 -9.81
N ASN A 453 -25.71 -14.78 -8.61
CA ASN A 453 -26.51 -14.48 -7.43
C ASN A 453 -26.75 -12.97 -7.21
N GLY A 454 -26.40 -12.13 -8.20
CA GLY A 454 -26.59 -10.68 -8.15
C GLY A 454 -25.43 -9.92 -7.51
N GLU A 455 -24.28 -10.56 -7.33
CA GLU A 455 -23.06 -9.93 -6.83
C GLU A 455 -22.56 -8.81 -7.78
N SER A 456 -22.08 -7.71 -7.20
CA SER A 456 -21.49 -6.59 -7.96
C SER A 456 -19.99 -6.76 -8.17
N TYR A 457 -19.36 -7.50 -7.26
CA TYR A 457 -17.93 -7.76 -7.17
C TYR A 457 -17.71 -9.28 -7.18
N PRO A 458 -17.60 -9.89 -8.38
CA PRO A 458 -17.55 -11.34 -8.49
C PRO A 458 -16.29 -11.94 -7.86
N LEU A 459 -16.38 -13.24 -7.59
CA LEU A 459 -15.22 -14.07 -7.29
C LEU A 459 -14.25 -14.09 -8.48
N VAL A 460 -13.10 -14.73 -8.32
CA VAL A 460 -12.09 -14.80 -9.37
C VAL A 460 -11.43 -16.16 -9.53
N TYR A 461 -11.01 -16.44 -10.76
CA TYR A 461 -10.08 -17.51 -11.11
C TYR A 461 -8.68 -16.92 -11.29
N TYR A 462 -7.72 -17.47 -10.55
CA TYR A 462 -6.31 -17.16 -10.74
C TYR A 462 -5.74 -17.96 -11.91
N MET A 463 -5.17 -17.27 -12.91
CA MET A 463 -4.65 -17.88 -14.14
C MET A 463 -3.11 -17.83 -14.10
N PRO A 464 -2.41 -18.87 -13.61
CA PRO A 464 -0.96 -18.82 -13.44
C PRO A 464 -0.20 -18.77 -14.77
N ASN A 465 0.93 -18.05 -14.77
CA ASN A 465 1.74 -17.80 -15.97
C ASN A 465 2.64 -18.98 -16.39
N GLU A 466 2.76 -20.01 -15.55
CA GLU A 466 3.84 -21.00 -15.62
C GLU A 466 3.37 -22.39 -16.05
N ASP A 467 4.10 -22.98 -17.01
CA ASP A 467 4.09 -24.43 -17.22
C ASP A 467 4.67 -25.08 -15.95
N ARG A 468 3.77 -25.54 -15.09
CA ARG A 468 4.02 -26.08 -13.73
C ARG A 468 5.06 -27.23 -13.66
N PHE A 469 5.48 -27.76 -14.81
CA PHE A 469 6.38 -28.91 -14.94
C PHE A 469 7.87 -28.56 -15.08
N SER A 470 8.20 -27.28 -15.18
CA SER A 470 9.58 -26.83 -15.02
C SER A 470 9.68 -26.12 -13.68
N ASN A 471 10.67 -26.46 -12.84
CA ASN A 471 10.92 -25.87 -11.51
C ASN A 471 11.18 -24.33 -11.56
N VAL A 472 10.22 -23.53 -12.04
CA VAL A 472 10.46 -22.29 -12.80
C VAL A 472 9.70 -21.09 -12.25
N ARG A 473 9.13 -21.17 -11.04
CA ARG A 473 8.72 -19.96 -10.30
C ARG A 473 9.86 -18.96 -10.07
N TYR A 474 11.10 -19.36 -10.34
CA TYR A 474 12.29 -18.53 -10.23
C TYR A 474 13.10 -18.39 -11.51
N GLY A 475 12.60 -18.91 -12.64
CA GLY A 475 13.25 -18.84 -13.95
C GLY A 475 12.36 -18.38 -15.12
N GLY A 476 11.05 -18.18 -14.90
CA GLY A 476 10.05 -17.85 -15.92
C GLY A 476 9.44 -16.46 -15.78
N ALA A 477 8.74 -16.03 -16.83
CA ALA A 477 8.03 -14.75 -16.92
C ALA A 477 6.86 -14.67 -15.93
N LYS A 478 6.93 -13.76 -14.95
CA LYS A 478 5.93 -13.60 -13.88
C LYS A 478 4.89 -12.53 -14.13
N THR A 479 5.22 -11.55 -14.97
CA THR A 479 4.46 -10.32 -15.15
C THR A 479 3.58 -10.39 -16.38
N SER A 480 2.31 -10.07 -16.20
CA SER A 480 1.34 -9.87 -17.27
C SER A 480 1.08 -8.38 -17.44
N LYS A 481 1.39 -7.83 -18.61
CA LYS A 481 1.47 -6.37 -18.83
C LYS A 481 0.25 -5.80 -19.51
N SER A 482 -0.34 -6.58 -20.41
CA SER A 482 -1.51 -6.20 -21.20
C SER A 482 -2.16 -7.45 -21.78
N LEU A 483 -3.46 -7.36 -22.01
CA LEU A 483 -4.29 -8.43 -22.56
C LEU A 483 -5.31 -7.83 -23.51
N SER A 484 -5.73 -8.61 -24.50
CA SER A 484 -6.84 -8.31 -25.37
C SER A 484 -7.63 -9.56 -25.71
N VAL A 485 -8.95 -9.43 -25.77
CA VAL A 485 -9.86 -10.48 -26.23
C VAL A 485 -10.28 -10.17 -27.66
N ASP A 486 -10.35 -11.20 -28.51
CA ASP A 486 -10.81 -11.04 -29.89
C ASP A 486 -12.30 -10.64 -29.91
N PRO A 487 -12.66 -9.48 -30.50
CA PRO A 487 -14.04 -8.99 -30.53
C PRO A 487 -15.00 -9.90 -31.31
N LYS A 488 -14.50 -10.83 -32.13
CA LYS A 488 -15.30 -11.81 -32.87
C LYS A 488 -15.24 -13.22 -32.27
N ASN A 489 -14.33 -13.47 -31.33
CA ASN A 489 -14.18 -14.77 -30.67
C ASN A 489 -13.72 -14.63 -29.21
N PRO A 490 -14.63 -14.68 -28.21
CA PRO A 490 -14.27 -14.50 -26.79
C PRO A 490 -13.24 -15.49 -26.28
N LYS A 491 -13.16 -16.67 -26.91
CA LYS A 491 -12.23 -17.71 -26.49
C LYS A 491 -10.81 -17.42 -26.92
N ARG A 492 -10.63 -16.54 -27.90
CA ARG A 492 -9.33 -16.12 -28.37
C ARG A 492 -8.84 -14.91 -27.58
N ILE A 493 -7.74 -15.09 -26.86
CA ILE A 493 -7.17 -14.08 -25.97
C ILE A 493 -5.68 -13.98 -26.26
N LEU A 494 -5.18 -12.75 -26.37
CA LEU A 494 -3.75 -12.46 -26.44
C LEU A 494 -3.30 -11.78 -25.16
N GLU A 495 -2.13 -12.18 -24.66
CA GLU A 495 -1.56 -11.62 -23.44
C GLU A 495 -0.05 -11.42 -23.57
N ASN A 496 0.45 -10.25 -23.17
CA ASN A 496 1.87 -9.99 -23.10
C ASN A 496 2.45 -10.40 -21.75
N ARG A 497 3.30 -11.44 -21.77
CA ARG A 497 3.89 -12.05 -20.56
C ARG A 497 5.40 -11.94 -20.58
N GLY A 498 6.02 -11.58 -19.46
CA GLY A 498 7.47 -11.42 -19.38
C GLY A 498 8.01 -11.24 -17.97
N ASN A 499 9.30 -10.92 -17.90
CA ASN A 499 9.89 -10.33 -16.69
C ASN A 499 9.61 -8.82 -16.66
N TRP A 500 9.84 -8.22 -15.50
CA TRP A 500 9.85 -6.78 -15.38
C TRP A 500 10.88 -6.17 -16.35
N GLY A 501 10.40 -5.40 -17.34
CA GLY A 501 11.23 -4.70 -18.33
C GLY A 501 12.01 -5.56 -19.33
N ALA A 502 11.80 -6.88 -19.39
CA ALA A 502 12.58 -7.76 -20.27
C ALA A 502 11.86 -9.08 -20.61
N ASN A 503 12.41 -9.82 -21.59
CA ASN A 503 12.04 -11.20 -21.95
C ASN A 503 10.53 -11.43 -22.11
N SER A 504 9.84 -10.45 -22.70
CA SER A 504 8.39 -10.53 -22.91
C SER A 504 8.05 -11.21 -24.22
N ILE A 505 6.93 -11.91 -24.25
CA ILE A 505 6.38 -12.60 -25.41
C ILE A 505 4.86 -12.50 -25.39
N ILE A 506 4.24 -12.46 -26.56
CA ILE A 506 2.78 -12.56 -26.66
C ILE A 506 2.42 -14.04 -26.59
N LYS A 507 1.48 -14.39 -25.71
CA LYS A 507 0.85 -15.71 -25.67
C LYS A 507 -0.58 -15.62 -26.16
N GLU A 508 -1.04 -16.70 -26.78
CA GLU A 508 -2.41 -16.84 -27.26
C GLU A 508 -3.11 -18.01 -26.57
N SER A 509 -4.35 -17.78 -26.16
CA SER A 509 -5.31 -18.80 -25.77
C SER A 509 -6.44 -18.84 -26.79
N LEU A 510 -6.99 -20.03 -27.05
CA LEU A 510 -8.13 -20.26 -27.95
C LEU A 510 -9.34 -20.89 -27.24
N ASP A 511 -9.26 -21.02 -25.92
CA ASP A 511 -10.26 -21.68 -25.07
C ASP A 511 -10.69 -20.82 -23.86
N GLY A 512 -10.51 -19.50 -23.95
CA GLY A 512 -10.92 -18.57 -22.90
C GLY A 512 -9.91 -18.45 -21.76
N GLY A 513 -8.63 -18.70 -22.03
CA GLY A 513 -7.53 -18.55 -21.08
C GLY A 513 -7.16 -19.81 -20.32
N LEU A 514 -7.68 -20.98 -20.69
CA LEU A 514 -7.38 -22.25 -20.03
C LEU A 514 -6.01 -22.79 -20.47
N ASN A 515 -5.73 -22.76 -21.78
CA ASN A 515 -4.46 -23.16 -22.36
C ASN A 515 -3.84 -22.01 -23.15
N TRP A 516 -2.51 -21.94 -23.11
CA TRP A 516 -1.73 -20.86 -23.71
C TRP A 516 -0.56 -21.41 -24.53
N HIS A 517 -0.28 -20.76 -25.66
CA HIS A 517 0.91 -21.05 -26.46
C HIS A 517 1.61 -19.74 -26.84
N ASN A 518 2.90 -19.83 -27.16
CA ASN A 518 3.68 -18.67 -27.58
C ASN A 518 3.30 -18.26 -29.00
N VAL A 519 3.16 -16.96 -29.24
CA VAL A 519 3.00 -16.39 -30.59
C VAL A 519 4.38 -16.15 -31.18
N GLU A 520 4.72 -16.90 -32.23
CA GLU A 520 6.01 -16.83 -32.90
C GLU A 520 6.31 -15.42 -33.45
N GLY A 521 7.59 -15.05 -33.47
CA GLY A 521 8.03 -13.73 -33.94
C GLY A 521 7.81 -12.57 -32.95
N THR A 522 7.26 -12.83 -31.76
CA THR A 522 7.00 -11.80 -30.73
C THR A 522 7.99 -11.80 -29.56
N HIS A 523 9.06 -12.60 -29.64
CA HIS A 523 10.11 -12.65 -28.62
C HIS A 523 10.75 -11.28 -28.38
N GLY A 524 10.78 -10.85 -27.12
CA GLY A 524 11.30 -9.55 -26.72
C GLY A 524 10.31 -8.40 -26.88
N CYS A 525 9.07 -8.66 -27.30
CA CYS A 525 8.01 -7.64 -27.37
C CYS A 525 7.58 -7.24 -25.96
N ASP A 526 8.20 -6.18 -25.41
CA ASP A 526 7.78 -5.57 -24.15
C ASP A 526 6.76 -4.46 -24.42
N THR A 527 5.49 -4.74 -24.14
CA THR A 527 4.41 -3.76 -24.34
C THR A 527 3.36 -3.81 -23.23
N ARG A 528 2.90 -2.62 -22.83
CA ARG A 528 1.68 -2.43 -22.00
C ARG A 528 0.45 -2.09 -22.86
N PHE A 529 0.62 -2.09 -24.18
CA PHE A 529 -0.42 -1.86 -25.16
C PHE A 529 -0.50 -3.06 -26.10
N LEU A 530 -1.56 -3.85 -25.96
CA LEU A 530 -1.88 -5.00 -26.78
C LEU A 530 -3.39 -4.95 -27.03
N GLN A 531 -3.80 -4.79 -28.28
CA GLN A 531 -5.22 -4.70 -28.65
C GLN A 531 -5.46 -5.30 -30.04
N PHE A 532 -6.51 -6.12 -30.16
CA PHE A 532 -7.12 -6.41 -31.45
C PHE A 532 -7.71 -5.12 -32.04
N ASN A 533 -7.63 -4.96 -33.36
CA ASN A 533 -8.41 -3.95 -34.03
C ASN A 533 -9.90 -4.32 -33.90
N PRO A 534 -10.75 -3.45 -33.32
CA PRO A 534 -12.16 -3.75 -33.06
C PRO A 534 -12.97 -3.99 -34.35
N ASP A 535 -12.61 -3.35 -35.45
CA ASP A 535 -13.31 -3.48 -36.74
C ASP A 535 -12.78 -4.66 -37.58
N ASN A 536 -11.48 -4.94 -37.45
CA ASN A 536 -10.76 -5.96 -38.21
C ASN A 536 -9.79 -6.77 -37.32
N PRO A 537 -10.23 -7.81 -36.61
CA PRO A 537 -9.37 -8.54 -35.66
C PRO A 537 -8.20 -9.29 -36.28
N SER A 538 -8.12 -9.41 -37.62
CA SER A 538 -6.89 -9.87 -38.29
C SER A 538 -5.73 -8.87 -38.14
N THR A 539 -6.01 -7.63 -37.75
CA THR A 539 -4.99 -6.67 -37.36
C THR A 539 -4.86 -6.64 -35.84
N VAL A 540 -3.63 -6.84 -35.34
CA VAL A 540 -3.31 -6.82 -33.92
C VAL A 540 -2.20 -5.81 -33.65
N TYR A 541 -2.46 -4.88 -32.75
CA TYR A 541 -1.51 -3.85 -32.34
C TYR A 541 -0.84 -4.25 -31.03
N ALA A 542 0.48 -4.37 -31.02
CA ALA A 542 1.27 -4.67 -29.83
C ALA A 542 2.34 -3.61 -29.58
N GLY A 543 1.95 -2.34 -29.74
CA GLY A 543 2.77 -1.16 -29.51
C GLY A 543 3.95 -1.02 -30.47
N ASN A 544 5.04 -1.76 -30.22
CA ASN A 544 6.27 -1.73 -31.02
C ASN A 544 6.21 -2.62 -32.27
N ILE A 545 5.22 -3.50 -32.36
CA ILE A 545 4.98 -4.37 -33.51
C ILE A 545 3.49 -4.43 -33.81
N VAL A 546 3.16 -4.71 -35.07
CA VAL A 546 1.80 -4.88 -35.57
C VAL A 546 1.74 -6.12 -36.43
N SER A 547 0.69 -6.92 -36.26
CA SER A 547 0.33 -7.97 -37.23
C SER A 547 -0.85 -7.48 -38.07
N TYR A 548 -0.83 -7.79 -39.36
CA TYR A 548 -1.91 -7.49 -40.30
C TYR A 548 -2.55 -8.75 -40.89
N ASP A 549 -2.15 -9.91 -40.39
CA ASP A 549 -2.47 -11.23 -40.92
C ASP A 549 -2.78 -12.22 -39.79
N ASP A 550 -3.50 -11.75 -38.77
CA ASP A 550 -4.06 -12.54 -37.68
C ASP A 550 -3.04 -13.12 -36.70
N GLY A 551 -1.91 -12.43 -36.53
CA GLY A 551 -0.81 -12.85 -35.65
C GLY A 551 0.22 -13.75 -36.32
N ASN A 552 0.06 -14.06 -37.61
CA ASN A 552 0.99 -14.94 -38.35
C ASN A 552 2.35 -14.28 -38.62
N THR A 553 2.36 -13.00 -38.96
CA THR A 553 3.58 -12.19 -39.12
C THR A 553 3.48 -10.86 -38.40
N TRP A 554 4.64 -10.31 -38.02
CA TRP A 554 4.75 -9.08 -37.23
C TRP A 554 5.74 -8.13 -37.89
N VAL A 555 5.35 -6.86 -37.98
CA VAL A 555 6.20 -5.79 -38.52
C VAL A 555 6.38 -4.67 -37.51
N VAL A 556 7.53 -3.99 -37.58
CA VAL A 556 7.80 -2.80 -36.77
C VAL A 556 7.21 -1.58 -37.51
N PRO A 557 6.19 -0.90 -36.96
CA PRO A 557 5.65 0.33 -37.55
C PRO A 557 6.66 1.48 -37.45
N GLN A 558 6.46 2.54 -38.24
CA GLN A 558 7.30 3.74 -38.18
C GLN A 558 7.33 4.37 -36.78
N TYR A 559 6.17 4.40 -36.11
CA TYR A 559 6.03 4.87 -34.74
C TYR A 559 5.36 3.82 -33.87
N LYS A 560 5.79 3.75 -32.60
CA LYS A 560 5.13 2.93 -31.58
C LYS A 560 3.67 3.36 -31.41
N ILE A 561 2.74 2.41 -31.50
CA ILE A 561 1.32 2.65 -31.28
C ILE A 561 1.04 2.74 -29.77
N HIS A 562 0.36 3.80 -29.36
CA HIS A 562 0.01 4.06 -27.96
C HIS A 562 -1.48 3.96 -27.68
N ALA A 563 -2.32 4.19 -28.69
CA ALA A 563 -3.77 4.10 -28.58
C ALA A 563 -4.44 3.85 -29.94
N ILE A 564 -5.67 3.33 -29.90
CA ILE A 564 -6.57 3.13 -31.05
C ILE A 564 -7.77 4.06 -30.89
N SER A 565 -8.30 4.57 -32.00
CA SER A 565 -9.51 5.38 -32.00
C SER A 565 -10.74 4.53 -31.62
N PRO A 566 -11.61 5.01 -30.72
CA PRO A 566 -12.87 4.33 -30.43
C PRO A 566 -13.90 4.45 -31.58
N PHE A 567 -13.65 5.31 -32.58
CA PHE A 567 -14.55 5.53 -33.72
C PHE A 567 -14.25 4.65 -34.93
N ASN A 568 -12.98 4.22 -35.06
CA ASN A 568 -12.50 3.42 -36.18
C ASN A 568 -11.17 2.77 -35.78
N GLY A 569 -11.16 1.45 -35.68
CA GLY A 569 -10.02 0.64 -35.26
C GLY A 569 -8.80 0.74 -36.18
N ASN A 570 -8.97 1.21 -37.43
CA ASN A 570 -7.84 1.47 -38.33
C ASN A 570 -7.08 2.75 -38.00
N ILE A 571 -7.64 3.60 -37.14
CA ILE A 571 -7.03 4.86 -36.72
C ILE A 571 -6.25 4.63 -35.44
N VAL A 572 -4.95 4.91 -35.48
CA VAL A 572 -4.03 4.71 -34.36
C VAL A 572 -3.18 5.94 -34.09
N TYR A 573 -2.78 6.11 -32.84
CA TYR A 573 -2.07 7.29 -32.36
C TYR A 573 -0.71 6.93 -31.74
N SER A 574 0.25 7.84 -31.92
CA SER A 574 1.57 7.77 -31.31
C SER A 574 1.97 9.11 -30.72
N ALA A 575 2.46 9.12 -29.48
CA ALA A 575 3.15 10.26 -28.91
C ALA A 575 4.66 9.95 -28.79
N THR A 576 5.43 10.39 -29.78
CA THR A 576 6.88 10.14 -29.86
C THR A 576 7.62 11.38 -30.36
N GLY A 577 8.84 11.60 -29.88
CA GLY A 577 9.67 12.73 -30.36
C GLY A 577 9.10 14.11 -30.07
N GLY A 578 8.23 14.25 -29.06
CA GLY A 578 7.56 15.51 -28.74
C GLY A 578 6.43 15.89 -29.71
N SER A 579 5.92 14.95 -30.50
CA SER A 579 4.76 15.16 -31.38
C SER A 579 3.67 14.12 -31.13
N LEU A 580 2.43 14.52 -31.42
CA LEU A 580 1.30 13.59 -31.56
C LEU A 580 1.14 13.27 -33.05
N ASN A 581 1.15 12.00 -33.38
CA ASN A 581 1.03 11.49 -34.74
C ASN A 581 -0.18 10.57 -34.83
N LYS A 582 -0.86 10.60 -35.97
CA LYS A 582 -2.03 9.78 -36.29
C LYS A 582 -1.78 9.04 -37.59
N SER A 583 -2.19 7.78 -37.60
CA SER A 583 -2.33 6.97 -38.81
C SER A 583 -3.79 6.63 -38.98
N SER A 584 -4.27 6.63 -40.22
CA SER A 584 -5.64 6.22 -40.57
C SER A 584 -5.69 4.89 -41.34
N ASP A 585 -4.54 4.21 -41.46
CA ASP A 585 -4.33 3.00 -42.25
C ASP A 585 -3.59 1.93 -41.44
N GLU A 586 -4.00 1.77 -40.18
CA GLU A 586 -3.52 0.75 -39.24
C GLU A 586 -2.03 0.89 -38.87
N GLY A 587 -1.46 2.09 -38.96
CA GLY A 587 -0.06 2.36 -38.61
C GLY A 587 0.93 2.27 -39.78
N ARG A 588 0.44 2.18 -41.03
CA ARG A 588 1.30 2.07 -42.23
C ARG A 588 1.82 3.43 -42.70
N THR A 589 1.01 4.47 -42.63
CA THR A 589 1.40 5.85 -42.91
C THR A 589 0.96 6.79 -41.79
N TRP A 590 1.74 7.83 -41.54
CA TRP A 590 1.57 8.71 -40.37
C TRP A 590 1.57 10.18 -40.76
N THR A 591 0.68 10.93 -40.12
CA THR A 591 0.63 12.39 -40.18
C THR A 591 0.79 12.97 -38.79
N THR A 592 1.62 14.01 -38.64
CA THR A 592 1.74 14.73 -37.37
C THR A 592 0.54 15.66 -37.18
N ILE A 593 -0.21 15.46 -36.10
CA ILE A 593 -1.33 16.32 -35.70
C ILE A 593 -0.80 17.62 -35.10
N VAL A 594 0.15 17.49 -34.17
CA VAL A 594 0.75 18.63 -33.46
C VAL A 594 2.17 18.30 -33.01
N SER A 595 3.02 19.32 -32.98
CA SER A 595 4.39 19.28 -32.46
C SER A 595 4.49 20.12 -31.18
N GLY A 596 5.48 19.83 -30.33
CA GLY A 596 5.73 20.58 -29.10
C GLY A 596 5.02 20.02 -27.87
N LEU A 597 4.70 18.72 -27.87
CA LEU A 597 4.26 18.03 -26.67
C LEU A 597 5.34 18.13 -25.56
N PRO A 598 4.93 18.22 -24.28
CA PRO A 598 5.88 18.23 -23.18
C PRO A 598 6.66 16.91 -23.09
N SER A 599 7.81 16.95 -22.42
CA SER A 599 8.58 15.75 -22.10
C SER A 599 7.90 14.92 -20.99
N GLY A 600 8.30 13.65 -20.88
CA GLY A 600 7.79 12.77 -19.81
C GLY A 600 6.31 12.41 -19.97
N LEU A 601 5.86 12.20 -21.21
CA LEU A 601 4.52 11.70 -21.50
C LEU A 601 4.31 10.32 -20.90
N GLN A 602 3.13 10.12 -20.31
CA GLN A 602 2.69 8.88 -19.68
C GLN A 602 1.59 8.24 -20.53
N ARG A 603 0.62 7.58 -19.88
CA ARG A 603 -0.46 6.87 -20.57
C ARG A 603 -1.30 7.87 -21.38
N MET A 604 -1.62 7.46 -22.60
CA MET A 604 -2.47 8.19 -23.53
C MET A 604 -3.87 7.58 -23.54
N SER A 605 -4.87 8.45 -23.54
CA SER A 605 -6.28 8.09 -23.66
C SER A 605 -6.92 8.94 -24.75
N ILE A 606 -7.60 8.30 -25.69
CA ILE A 606 -8.35 8.98 -26.75
C ILE A 606 -9.73 9.34 -26.21
N ASP A 607 -10.22 10.53 -26.53
CA ASP A 607 -11.57 10.93 -26.14
C ASP A 607 -12.61 10.03 -26.83
N LYS A 608 -13.57 9.56 -26.06
CA LYS A 608 -14.61 8.61 -26.49
C LYS A 608 -15.73 9.28 -27.28
N PHE A 609 -15.79 10.61 -27.32
CA PHE A 609 -16.84 11.39 -27.99
C PHE A 609 -16.29 12.30 -29.10
N LYS A 610 -14.98 12.59 -29.09
CA LYS A 610 -14.30 13.45 -30.08
C LYS A 610 -13.00 12.83 -30.60
N GLU A 611 -13.00 12.39 -31.87
CA GLU A 611 -11.84 11.70 -32.50
C GLU A 611 -10.52 12.51 -32.49
N ASP A 612 -10.61 13.84 -32.58
CA ASP A 612 -9.43 14.73 -32.61
C ASP A 612 -9.07 15.30 -31.23
N LYS A 613 -9.55 14.66 -30.14
CA LYS A 613 -9.23 15.01 -28.75
C LYS A 613 -8.51 13.86 -28.04
N VAL A 614 -7.38 14.17 -27.40
CA VAL A 614 -6.49 13.20 -26.75
C VAL A 614 -6.03 13.74 -25.39
N TYR A 615 -6.05 12.91 -24.36
CA TYR A 615 -5.51 13.19 -23.03
C TYR A 615 -4.24 12.37 -22.81
N ILE A 616 -3.18 13.01 -22.31
CA ILE A 616 -1.90 12.36 -22.03
C ILE A 616 -1.42 12.81 -20.65
N GLY A 617 -1.27 11.86 -19.72
CA GLY A 617 -0.62 12.14 -18.43
C GLY A 617 0.83 12.59 -18.62
N THR A 618 1.39 13.34 -17.67
CA THR A 618 2.80 13.74 -17.70
C THR A 618 3.47 13.52 -16.36
N VAL A 619 4.78 13.29 -16.40
CA VAL A 619 5.63 13.15 -15.20
C VAL A 619 5.56 14.36 -14.26
N SER A 620 5.41 15.58 -14.78
CA SER A 620 5.65 16.79 -13.99
C SER A 620 4.65 17.92 -14.14
N SER A 621 3.82 17.90 -15.18
CA SER A 621 3.12 19.09 -15.66
C SER A 621 1.59 18.93 -15.70
N GLY A 622 1.07 17.83 -15.14
CA GLY A 622 -0.34 17.47 -15.14
C GLY A 622 -0.75 16.72 -16.40
N ILE A 623 -1.87 17.08 -17.00
CA ILE A 623 -2.45 16.41 -18.17
C ILE A 623 -2.25 17.30 -19.41
N CYS A 624 -1.63 16.74 -20.44
CA CYS A 624 -1.57 17.34 -21.76
C CYS A 624 -2.81 16.95 -22.55
N VAL A 625 -3.62 17.95 -22.91
CA VAL A 625 -4.79 17.79 -23.78
C VAL A 625 -4.44 18.29 -25.17
N VAL A 626 -4.61 17.45 -26.17
CA VAL A 626 -4.56 17.85 -27.58
C VAL A 626 -5.96 17.84 -28.12
N GLU A 627 -6.44 18.96 -28.65
CA GLU A 627 -7.76 19.07 -29.27
C GLU A 627 -7.66 19.94 -30.52
N ASN A 628 -8.13 19.44 -31.67
CA ASN A 628 -8.11 20.17 -32.94
C ASN A 628 -6.70 20.72 -33.30
N GLY A 629 -5.66 19.92 -33.06
CA GLY A 629 -4.26 20.30 -33.32
C GLY A 629 -3.66 21.33 -32.35
N LYS A 630 -4.35 21.67 -31.25
CA LYS A 630 -3.87 22.61 -30.23
C LYS A 630 -3.55 21.88 -28.92
N ILE A 631 -2.48 22.31 -28.26
CA ILE A 631 -2.06 21.78 -26.95
C ILE A 631 -2.59 22.69 -25.84
N ARG A 632 -3.17 22.09 -24.81
CA ARG A 632 -3.57 22.73 -23.55
C ARG A 632 -3.07 21.88 -22.37
N MET A 633 -2.59 22.52 -21.31
CA MET A 633 -2.14 21.85 -20.10
C MET A 633 -3.16 22.04 -18.96
N LEU A 634 -3.55 20.94 -18.32
CA LEU A 634 -4.30 20.92 -17.07
C LEU A 634 -3.35 20.65 -15.91
N ASN A 635 -3.38 21.47 -14.86
CA ASN A 635 -2.40 21.41 -13.76
C ASN A 635 -3.03 21.81 -12.41
N ASP A 636 -2.22 22.31 -11.49
CA ASP A 636 -2.64 22.75 -10.16
C ASP A 636 -3.63 23.90 -10.16
N LYS A 637 -3.62 24.74 -11.22
CA LYS A 637 -4.67 25.76 -11.41
C LYS A 637 -6.03 25.17 -11.73
N ASN A 638 -6.07 23.91 -12.17
CA ASN A 638 -7.29 23.16 -12.44
C ASN A 638 -7.68 22.25 -11.27
N GLY A 639 -7.00 22.29 -10.11
CA GLY A 639 -7.34 21.47 -8.94
C GLY A 639 -6.55 20.16 -8.79
N LEU A 640 -5.55 19.91 -9.65
CA LEU A 640 -4.62 18.79 -9.45
C LEU A 640 -3.57 19.11 -8.36
N THR A 641 -3.13 18.13 -7.58
CA THR A 641 -2.18 18.39 -6.50
C THR A 641 -0.74 18.49 -7.01
N ARG A 642 -0.02 19.51 -6.52
CA ARG A 642 1.43 19.66 -6.71
C ARG A 642 2.19 18.98 -5.58
N VAL A 643 3.08 18.05 -5.91
CA VAL A 643 3.95 17.33 -4.97
C VAL A 643 5.40 17.47 -5.44
N TYR A 644 6.30 17.89 -4.55
CA TYR A 644 7.72 18.13 -4.85
C TYR A 644 7.97 19.02 -6.09
N GLY A 645 7.18 20.08 -6.22
CA GLY A 645 7.27 21.03 -7.33
C GLY A 645 6.73 20.51 -8.66
N ARG A 646 6.10 19.33 -8.69
CA ARG A 646 5.57 18.66 -9.89
C ARG A 646 4.09 18.39 -9.75
N VAL A 647 3.39 18.24 -10.88
CA VAL A 647 2.02 17.71 -10.95
C VAL A 647 2.08 16.39 -11.72
N PRO A 648 2.47 15.27 -11.09
CA PRO A 648 2.58 13.99 -11.76
C PRO A 648 1.18 13.44 -12.03
N ILE A 649 0.92 12.99 -13.26
CA ILE A 649 -0.28 12.24 -13.64
C ILE A 649 0.14 11.08 -14.54
N TYR A 650 -0.15 9.85 -14.12
CA TYR A 650 0.21 8.66 -14.87
C TYR A 650 -0.90 8.20 -15.81
N SER A 651 -2.14 8.18 -15.31
CA SER A 651 -3.32 7.68 -16.01
C SER A 651 -4.46 8.71 -15.99
N VAL A 652 -5.20 8.78 -17.09
CA VAL A 652 -6.43 9.57 -17.24
C VAL A 652 -7.45 8.68 -17.93
N ALA A 653 -8.66 8.58 -17.38
CA ALA A 653 -9.76 7.83 -17.93
C ALA A 653 -10.97 8.75 -18.14
N GLN A 654 -11.76 8.48 -19.18
CA GLN A 654 -13.01 9.17 -19.47
C GLN A 654 -14.16 8.19 -19.37
N ASP A 655 -15.25 8.62 -18.74
CA ASP A 655 -16.48 7.86 -18.65
C ASP A 655 -17.04 7.62 -20.06
N PRO A 656 -17.25 6.36 -20.51
CA PRO A 656 -17.85 6.08 -21.81
C PRO A 656 -19.30 6.55 -21.95
N GLU A 657 -19.99 6.88 -20.86
CA GLU A 657 -21.38 7.35 -20.87
C GLU A 657 -21.51 8.87 -20.64
N ASN A 658 -20.41 9.55 -20.27
CA ASN A 658 -20.40 10.98 -19.99
C ASN A 658 -19.13 11.67 -20.50
N GLU A 659 -19.27 12.48 -21.56
CA GLU A 659 -18.17 13.21 -22.19
C GLU A 659 -17.35 14.07 -21.22
N LEU A 660 -17.99 14.62 -20.20
CA LEU A 660 -17.36 15.57 -19.28
C LEU A 660 -16.76 14.91 -18.05
N HIS A 661 -17.07 13.64 -17.80
CA HIS A 661 -16.60 12.94 -16.62
C HIS A 661 -15.21 12.33 -16.85
N LEU A 662 -14.20 12.89 -16.18
CA LEU A 662 -12.81 12.43 -16.23
C LEU A 662 -12.35 12.02 -14.84
N VAL A 663 -11.57 10.95 -14.77
CA VAL A 663 -10.84 10.57 -13.57
C VAL A 663 -9.35 10.44 -13.90
N ALA A 664 -8.51 11.05 -13.06
CA ALA A 664 -7.07 11.11 -13.27
C ALA A 664 -6.32 10.83 -11.98
N GLY A 665 -5.10 10.32 -12.11
CA GLY A 665 -4.27 10.10 -10.95
C GLY A 665 -2.87 9.63 -11.30
N GLY A 666 -2.05 9.63 -10.26
CA GLY A 666 -0.87 8.79 -10.21
C GLY A 666 0.44 9.51 -10.00
N LEU A 667 1.41 8.68 -9.69
CA LEU A 667 2.82 8.98 -9.58
C LEU A 667 3.50 7.73 -10.14
N TYR A 668 4.47 7.87 -11.03
CA TYR A 668 5.17 6.68 -11.53
C TYR A 668 6.12 6.15 -10.44
N ALA A 669 6.15 4.83 -10.22
CA ALA A 669 6.96 4.13 -9.19
C ALA A 669 8.43 4.56 -9.11
N THR A 670 8.99 5.19 -10.15
CA THR A 670 10.36 5.72 -10.14
C THR A 670 10.59 6.87 -9.18
N TYR A 671 9.52 7.49 -8.65
CA TYR A 671 9.66 8.67 -7.80
C TYR A 671 9.68 8.35 -6.31
N ASN A 672 9.35 7.13 -5.87
CA ASN A 672 9.51 6.64 -4.49
C ASN A 672 8.75 7.43 -3.41
N TYR A 673 7.87 8.33 -3.81
CA TYR A 673 6.90 9.03 -2.95
C TYR A 673 5.53 8.39 -3.10
N CYS A 674 4.57 8.80 -2.29
CA CYS A 674 3.18 8.44 -2.46
C CYS A 674 2.50 9.29 -3.56
N THR A 675 1.45 8.75 -4.16
CA THR A 675 0.65 9.40 -5.20
C THR A 675 0.08 10.75 -4.72
N PRO A 676 -0.09 11.77 -5.58
CA PRO A 676 -0.84 12.97 -5.22
C PRO A 676 -2.33 12.72 -4.93
N GLY A 677 -2.81 11.50 -5.15
CA GLY A 677 -4.20 11.07 -4.98
C GLY A 677 -4.91 10.79 -6.30
N LEU A 678 -6.22 10.55 -6.19
CA LEU A 678 -7.16 10.44 -7.30
C LEU A 678 -7.90 11.76 -7.44
N PHE A 679 -8.20 12.14 -8.68
CA PHE A 679 -8.88 13.39 -9.03
C PHE A 679 -10.00 13.09 -10.00
N GLU A 680 -11.10 13.82 -9.88
CA GLU A 680 -12.22 13.73 -10.81
C GLU A 680 -12.72 15.08 -11.27
N SER A 681 -13.32 15.11 -12.45
CA SER A 681 -13.88 16.28 -13.10
C SER A 681 -15.19 15.91 -13.78
N TYR A 682 -16.18 16.79 -13.72
CA TYR A 682 -17.47 16.67 -14.43
C TYR A 682 -17.67 17.78 -15.48
N ASP A 683 -16.61 18.53 -15.80
CA ASP A 683 -16.62 19.65 -16.75
C ASP A 683 -15.61 19.48 -17.89
N GLY A 684 -15.13 18.24 -18.12
CA GLY A 684 -14.16 17.93 -19.17
C GLY A 684 -12.73 18.37 -18.83
N GLY A 685 -12.43 18.54 -17.53
CA GLY A 685 -11.12 18.86 -17.00
C GLY A 685 -10.85 20.36 -16.82
N GLU A 686 -11.85 21.22 -16.88
CA GLU A 686 -11.69 22.63 -16.51
C GLU A 686 -11.39 22.75 -15.01
N THR A 687 -12.08 21.95 -14.19
CA THR A 687 -11.82 21.80 -12.75
C THR A 687 -11.78 20.33 -12.33
N PHE A 688 -10.90 20.03 -11.38
CA PHE A 688 -10.74 18.75 -10.72
C PHE A 688 -10.93 18.90 -9.21
N ARG A 689 -11.58 17.91 -8.59
CA ARG A 689 -11.62 17.73 -7.13
C ARG A 689 -10.90 16.46 -6.74
N SER A 690 -10.28 16.46 -5.55
CA SER A 690 -9.63 15.25 -5.02
C SER A 690 -10.69 14.26 -4.54
N VAL A 691 -10.48 12.97 -4.84
CA VAL A 691 -11.27 11.85 -4.34
C VAL A 691 -10.49 11.21 -3.18
N PRO A 692 -10.98 11.30 -1.92
CA PRO A 692 -10.30 10.71 -0.77
C PRO A 692 -10.29 9.18 -0.80
N GLY A 693 -9.28 8.57 -0.16
CA GLY A 693 -9.18 7.13 0.05
C GLY A 693 -7.99 6.43 -0.62
N VAL A 694 -7.23 7.12 -1.47
CA VAL A 694 -6.02 6.57 -2.13
C VAL A 694 -4.82 7.53 -2.11
N GLN A 695 -4.85 8.57 -1.27
CA GLN A 695 -3.84 9.65 -1.26
C GLN A 695 -2.44 9.20 -0.84
N ASN A 696 -2.32 8.11 -0.08
CA ASN A 696 -1.03 7.61 0.39
C ASN A 696 -0.60 6.31 -0.30
N ALA A 697 -1.41 5.79 -1.23
CA ALA A 697 -0.98 4.69 -2.09
C ALA A 697 0.29 5.10 -2.85
N ALA A 698 1.23 4.18 -3.02
CA ALA A 698 2.51 4.53 -3.63
C ALA A 698 2.37 5.09 -5.07
N ASP A 699 1.43 4.56 -5.85
CA ASP A 699 1.18 4.96 -7.22
C ASP A 699 -0.21 4.54 -7.73
N ILE A 700 -0.63 5.17 -8.84
CA ILE A 700 -1.82 4.77 -9.62
C ILE A 700 -1.35 4.43 -11.04
N TRP A 701 -1.48 3.16 -11.42
CA TRP A 701 -0.99 2.58 -12.67
C TRP A 701 -2.02 2.64 -13.80
N ILE A 702 -3.27 2.39 -13.45
CA ILE A 702 -4.36 2.32 -14.40
C ILE A 702 -5.66 2.73 -13.73
N ILE A 703 -6.47 3.42 -14.50
CA ILE A 703 -7.82 3.83 -14.14
C ILE A 703 -8.68 3.40 -15.33
N GLU A 704 -9.74 2.63 -15.08
CA GLU A 704 -10.70 2.25 -16.11
C GLU A 704 -12.12 2.34 -15.59
N PHE A 705 -13.04 2.75 -16.46
CA PHE A 705 -14.46 2.83 -16.14
C PHE A 705 -15.14 1.49 -16.39
N ARG A 706 -16.00 1.10 -15.46
CA ARG A 706 -17.07 0.11 -15.65
C ARG A 706 -18.40 0.84 -15.48
N ALA A 707 -18.72 1.67 -16.47
CA ALA A 707 -19.80 2.66 -16.40
C ALA A 707 -21.19 2.03 -16.24
N SER A 708 -21.41 0.84 -16.80
CA SER A 708 -22.62 0.03 -16.61
C SER A 708 -22.94 -0.20 -15.12
N LYS A 709 -21.92 -0.25 -14.27
CA LYS A 709 -22.04 -0.42 -12.81
C LYS A 709 -21.77 0.85 -12.00
N LYS A 710 -21.54 1.99 -12.66
CA LYS A 710 -21.17 3.27 -12.01
C LYS A 710 -19.90 3.14 -11.15
N GLN A 711 -18.92 2.42 -11.67
CA GLN A 711 -17.66 2.12 -11.01
C GLN A 711 -16.45 2.65 -11.80
N VAL A 712 -15.44 3.12 -11.09
CA VAL A 712 -14.08 3.32 -11.61
C VAL A 712 -13.12 2.39 -10.88
N TRP A 713 -12.40 1.57 -11.63
CA TRP A 713 -11.42 0.62 -11.10
C TRP A 713 -10.02 1.23 -11.19
N ILE A 714 -9.29 1.18 -10.08
CA ILE A 714 -8.01 1.83 -9.90
C ILE A 714 -6.98 0.79 -9.50
N GLY A 715 -5.98 0.58 -10.35
CA GLY A 715 -4.84 -0.28 -10.07
C GLY A 715 -3.72 0.50 -9.41
N THR A 716 -3.31 0.08 -8.21
CA THR A 716 -2.21 0.68 -7.44
C THR A 716 -1.15 -0.37 -7.11
N SER A 717 -0.01 0.01 -6.53
CA SER A 717 0.89 -0.95 -5.90
C SER A 717 0.32 -1.63 -4.65
N GLY A 718 -0.82 -1.18 -4.15
CA GLY A 718 -1.54 -1.71 -2.98
C GLY A 718 -2.80 -2.42 -3.24
N GLY A 719 -2.91 -2.95 -4.44
CA GLY A 719 -4.10 -3.64 -4.85
C GLY A 719 -5.03 -2.75 -5.66
N THR A 720 -6.25 -3.26 -5.74
CA THR A 720 -7.27 -2.75 -6.64
C THR A 720 -8.33 -2.04 -5.82
N TYR A 721 -8.51 -0.75 -6.08
CA TYR A 721 -9.56 0.06 -5.50
C TYR A 721 -10.69 0.22 -6.50
N VAL A 722 -11.93 0.26 -6.00
CA VAL A 722 -13.12 0.54 -6.78
C VAL A 722 -13.83 1.74 -6.20
N TYR A 723 -13.91 2.78 -7.02
CA TYR A 723 -14.56 4.03 -6.72
C TYR A 723 -15.99 4.04 -7.30
N GLU A 724 -16.99 4.10 -6.43
CA GLU A 724 -18.41 4.16 -6.78
C GLU A 724 -18.84 5.63 -6.92
N TYR A 725 -18.67 6.19 -8.12
CA TYR A 725 -18.68 7.64 -8.30
C TYR A 725 -20.03 8.30 -8.07
N GLU A 726 -21.15 7.62 -8.29
CA GLU A 726 -22.47 8.17 -7.93
C GLU A 726 -22.63 8.29 -6.40
N LYS A 727 -22.03 7.41 -5.59
CA LYS A 727 -22.10 7.52 -4.12
C LYS A 727 -21.31 8.72 -3.59
N PHE A 728 -20.22 9.09 -4.25
CA PHE A 728 -19.46 10.30 -3.94
C PHE A 728 -20.11 11.55 -4.53
N PHE A 729 -20.66 11.44 -5.73
CA PHE A 729 -21.40 12.52 -6.38
C PHE A 729 -22.68 12.87 -5.60
N ASP A 730 -23.47 11.88 -5.16
CA ASP A 730 -24.64 12.09 -4.30
C ASP A 730 -24.28 12.63 -2.91
N ALA A 731 -23.06 12.35 -2.45
CA ALA A 731 -22.53 13.00 -1.26
C ALA A 731 -22.21 14.49 -1.51
N GLY A 732 -21.93 14.89 -2.76
CA GLY A 732 -21.60 16.26 -3.14
C GLY A 732 -22.73 17.12 -3.70
N ASP A 733 -23.47 16.68 -4.73
CA ASP A 733 -24.34 17.55 -5.53
C ASP A 733 -25.85 17.41 -5.23
N THR A 734 -26.30 16.35 -4.54
CA THR A 734 -27.70 16.20 -4.09
C THR A 734 -27.86 16.33 -2.57
N LEU A 735 -26.81 16.78 -1.88
CA LEU A 735 -26.80 16.83 -0.42
C LEU A 735 -27.80 17.86 0.13
N TYR A 736 -27.68 19.10 -0.34
CA TYR A 736 -28.51 20.22 0.06
C TYR A 736 -29.07 20.93 -1.17
N THR A 737 -30.38 21.14 -1.16
CA THR A 737 -31.13 21.69 -2.29
C THR A 737 -31.03 23.23 -2.41
N ASP A 738 -30.37 23.88 -1.46
CA ASP A 738 -30.37 25.35 -1.29
C ASP A 738 -28.98 25.97 -1.19
N ILE A 739 -27.90 25.23 -1.52
CA ILE A 739 -26.52 25.74 -1.41
C ILE A 739 -25.94 26.29 -2.71
N ASP A 740 -26.65 26.20 -3.84
CA ASP A 740 -26.12 26.63 -5.15
C ASP A 740 -25.80 28.14 -5.21
N GLY A 741 -26.46 28.94 -4.38
CA GLY A 741 -26.18 30.38 -4.24
C GLY A 741 -25.11 30.74 -3.20
N SER A 742 -24.66 29.78 -2.39
CA SER A 742 -23.70 30.03 -1.31
C SER A 742 -22.27 30.13 -1.83
N TYR A 743 -21.51 31.11 -1.34
CA TYR A 743 -20.09 31.22 -1.67
C TYR A 743 -19.26 30.08 -1.06
N ALA A 744 -19.76 29.45 0.01
CA ALA A 744 -19.12 28.34 0.71
C ALA A 744 -19.59 26.95 0.20
N ARG A 745 -20.28 26.87 -0.96
CA ARG A 745 -20.85 25.62 -1.51
C ARG A 745 -19.87 24.45 -1.46
N ASN A 746 -18.65 24.64 -1.96
CA ASN A 746 -17.65 23.58 -2.03
C ASN A 746 -17.13 23.17 -0.64
N ASP A 747 -17.06 24.13 0.28
CA ASP A 747 -16.60 23.89 1.66
C ASP A 747 -17.66 23.08 2.43
N ILE A 748 -18.94 23.44 2.27
CA ILE A 748 -20.09 22.71 2.81
C ILE A 748 -20.08 21.25 2.36
N ILE A 749 -19.89 21.03 1.06
CA ILE A 749 -19.79 19.68 0.47
C ILE A 749 -18.59 18.92 1.03
N SER A 750 -17.42 19.57 1.11
CA SER A 750 -16.23 18.94 1.64
C SER A 750 -16.41 18.51 3.10
N LEU A 751 -17.01 19.35 3.95
CA LEU A 751 -17.26 19.03 5.35
C LEU A 751 -18.25 17.87 5.53
N TYR A 752 -19.26 17.78 4.67
CA TYR A 752 -20.14 16.62 4.66
C TYR A 752 -19.41 15.35 4.22
N ASN A 753 -18.63 15.42 3.15
CA ASN A 753 -17.84 14.28 2.67
C ASN A 753 -16.83 13.81 3.72
N SER A 754 -16.30 14.70 4.55
CA SER A 754 -15.44 14.35 5.69
C SER A 754 -16.22 13.78 6.90
N GLY A 755 -17.54 13.58 6.79
CA GLY A 755 -18.39 13.10 7.88
C GLY A 755 -18.63 14.11 9.00
N ILE A 756 -18.19 15.36 8.83
CA ILE A 756 -18.33 16.41 9.84
C ILE A 756 -19.77 16.92 9.86
N TYR A 757 -20.34 17.23 8.69
CA TYR A 757 -21.73 17.62 8.54
C TYR A 757 -22.67 16.43 8.30
N ASP A 758 -23.92 16.57 8.73
CA ASP A 758 -25.00 15.59 8.55
C ASP A 758 -25.90 15.99 7.38
N LYS A 759 -26.52 15.01 6.71
CA LYS A 759 -27.63 15.31 5.79
C LYS A 759 -28.88 15.67 6.61
N PHE A 760 -29.41 16.87 6.44
CA PHE A 760 -30.65 17.30 7.10
C PHE A 760 -31.88 16.61 6.50
N THR A 761 -32.89 16.36 7.34
CA THR A 761 -34.09 15.58 6.98
C THR A 761 -34.94 16.27 5.92
N ASP A 762 -34.89 17.60 5.85
CA ASP A 762 -35.56 18.42 4.84
C ASP A 762 -34.68 18.68 3.60
N GLY A 763 -33.44 18.18 3.59
CA GLY A 763 -32.49 18.33 2.49
C GLY A 763 -32.04 19.76 2.25
N LYS A 764 -32.04 20.63 3.28
CA LYS A 764 -31.63 22.04 3.18
C LYS A 764 -30.56 22.39 4.20
N PHE A 765 -29.51 23.09 3.76
CA PHE A 765 -28.43 23.59 4.64
C PHE A 765 -28.78 24.94 5.28
N ASN A 766 -29.57 25.75 4.59
CA ASN A 766 -29.90 27.13 4.95
C ASN A 766 -28.64 28.01 5.16
N PRO A 767 -27.91 28.39 4.09
CA PRO A 767 -26.65 29.15 4.17
C PRO A 767 -26.71 30.43 5.02
N ASP A 768 -27.78 31.20 4.90
CA ASP A 768 -27.99 32.47 5.62
C ASP A 768 -28.48 32.29 7.08
N GLY A 769 -28.76 31.05 7.49
CA GLY A 769 -29.19 30.70 8.84
C GLY A 769 -28.06 30.76 9.87
N GLY A 770 -28.36 30.43 11.13
CA GLY A 770 -27.35 30.27 12.18
C GLY A 770 -27.26 28.82 12.65
N THR A 771 -26.08 28.42 13.14
CA THR A 771 -25.86 27.09 13.71
C THR A 771 -26.01 27.15 15.23
N LYS A 772 -26.83 26.26 15.78
CA LYS A 772 -26.99 26.09 17.22
C LYS A 772 -25.70 25.59 17.87
N ARG A 773 -25.41 26.05 19.09
CA ARG A 773 -24.21 25.68 19.85
C ARG A 773 -24.04 24.18 20.03
N GLY A 774 -25.14 23.44 20.26
CA GLY A 774 -25.08 21.99 20.39
C GLY A 774 -24.67 21.29 19.08
N ASP A 775 -25.23 21.71 17.95
CA ASP A 775 -24.87 21.15 16.63
C ASP A 775 -23.43 21.50 16.26
N PHE A 776 -22.99 22.72 16.58
CA PHE A 776 -21.59 23.11 16.41
C PHE A 776 -20.64 22.26 17.25
N ALA A 777 -21.02 21.94 18.49
CA ALA A 777 -20.23 21.05 19.33
C ALA A 777 -20.09 19.65 18.71
N ARG A 778 -21.18 19.10 18.15
CA ARG A 778 -21.15 17.85 17.38
C ARG A 778 -20.15 17.92 16.21
N TYR A 779 -20.19 18.99 15.42
CA TYR A 779 -19.29 19.16 14.27
C TYR A 779 -17.82 19.22 14.69
N ILE A 780 -17.50 19.99 15.74
CA ILE A 780 -16.13 20.06 16.27
C ILE A 780 -15.67 18.72 16.83
N SER A 781 -16.51 18.02 17.60
CA SER A 781 -16.17 16.70 18.13
C SER A 781 -15.90 15.67 17.04
N ARG A 782 -16.66 15.71 15.93
CA ARG A 782 -16.43 14.85 14.76
C ARG A 782 -15.13 15.20 14.05
N MET A 783 -14.91 16.50 13.77
CA MET A 783 -13.69 17.00 13.15
C MET A 783 -12.44 16.60 13.93
N LEU A 784 -12.51 16.55 15.27
CA LEU A 784 -11.40 16.19 16.14
C LEU A 784 -11.40 14.71 16.57
N ASN A 785 -12.38 13.93 16.12
CA ASN A 785 -12.61 12.52 16.50
C ASN A 785 -12.53 12.28 18.03
N LEU A 786 -13.18 13.13 18.82
CA LEU A 786 -13.09 13.05 20.28
C LEU A 786 -13.86 11.83 20.83
N LYS A 787 -13.26 11.14 21.81
CA LYS A 787 -13.85 9.95 22.47
C LYS A 787 -15.13 10.31 23.24
N ARG A 788 -16.14 9.41 23.18
CA ARG A 788 -17.47 9.56 23.80
C ARG A 788 -17.67 8.52 24.91
N GLU A 789 -17.21 8.81 26.12
CA GLU A 789 -17.09 7.77 27.18
C GLU A 789 -17.90 8.04 28.47
N LYS A 790 -18.63 9.17 28.59
CA LYS A 790 -19.29 9.55 29.85
C LYS A 790 -20.81 9.56 29.84
N ASN A 791 -21.36 9.29 31.03
CA ASN A 791 -22.77 9.28 31.38
C ASN A 791 -23.19 10.44 32.32
N THR A 792 -22.47 11.55 32.45
CA THR A 792 -22.87 12.68 33.34
C THR A 792 -22.59 14.02 32.66
N SER A 793 -23.57 14.92 32.66
CA SER A 793 -23.42 16.23 32.01
C SER A 793 -22.75 17.26 32.92
N ALA A 794 -21.81 18.04 32.38
CA ALA A 794 -21.16 19.18 33.02
C ALA A 794 -22.05 20.41 33.12
N TYR A 795 -23.11 20.52 32.30
CA TYR A 795 -24.00 21.67 32.24
C TYR A 795 -25.42 21.29 32.68
N SER A 796 -26.10 22.23 33.33
CA SER A 796 -27.45 21.99 33.88
C SER A 796 -28.56 21.95 32.84
N ASP A 797 -28.31 22.45 31.64
CA ASP A 797 -29.25 22.61 30.53
C ASP A 797 -28.93 21.74 29.31
N VAL A 798 -28.04 20.76 29.48
CA VAL A 798 -27.70 19.76 28.46
C VAL A 798 -28.25 18.40 28.90
N GLU A 799 -29.39 18.02 28.32
CA GLU A 799 -30.12 16.79 28.69
C GLU A 799 -29.67 15.56 27.89
N LYS A 800 -29.70 14.38 28.53
CA LYS A 800 -29.27 13.12 27.90
C LYS A 800 -30.18 12.58 26.79
N ASP A 801 -31.46 12.96 26.80
CA ASP A 801 -32.51 12.28 26.03
C ASP A 801 -32.94 13.04 24.76
N ASN A 802 -32.18 14.06 24.33
CA ASN A 802 -32.58 14.98 23.24
C ASN A 802 -32.40 14.43 21.80
N VAL A 803 -32.16 13.11 21.64
CA VAL A 803 -31.74 12.47 20.38
C VAL A 803 -32.90 12.25 19.39
N SER A 804 -34.15 12.45 19.80
CA SER A 804 -35.34 11.99 19.04
C SER A 804 -35.75 12.86 17.83
N ASN A 805 -35.08 13.99 17.56
CA ASN A 805 -35.39 14.89 16.42
C ASN A 805 -34.17 15.27 15.55
N GLY A 806 -33.08 14.50 15.58
CA GLY A 806 -31.87 14.78 14.77
C GLY A 806 -30.94 15.87 15.33
N GLY A 807 -31.17 16.31 16.57
CA GLY A 807 -30.29 17.23 17.31
C GLY A 807 -28.99 16.58 17.81
N TYR A 808 -28.12 17.42 18.36
CA TYR A 808 -26.84 17.04 18.96
C TYR A 808 -26.99 16.06 20.15
N ASP A 809 -26.16 15.01 20.17
CA ASP A 809 -25.98 14.13 21.32
C ASP A 809 -25.19 14.87 22.42
N TYR A 810 -25.68 14.85 23.66
CA TYR A 810 -25.02 15.51 24.80
C TYR A 810 -23.57 15.07 24.98
N THR A 811 -23.22 13.84 24.57
CA THR A 811 -21.86 13.31 24.68
C THR A 811 -20.84 14.13 23.88
N TYR A 812 -21.26 14.86 22.84
CA TYR A 812 -20.36 15.76 22.09
C TYR A 812 -19.94 16.98 22.91
N VAL A 813 -20.91 17.63 23.56
CA VAL A 813 -20.65 18.78 24.44
C VAL A 813 -19.75 18.39 25.59
N GLU A 814 -20.01 17.23 26.20
CA GLU A 814 -19.19 16.70 27.29
C GLU A 814 -17.77 16.36 26.84
N SER A 815 -17.63 15.75 25.66
CA SER A 815 -16.32 15.40 25.11
C SER A 815 -15.47 16.65 24.86
N MET A 816 -16.07 17.74 24.34
CA MET A 816 -15.36 19.01 24.19
C MET A 816 -14.98 19.65 25.53
N TYR A 817 -15.83 19.55 26.55
CA TYR A 817 -15.53 20.05 27.89
C TYR A 817 -14.37 19.29 28.53
N ASP A 818 -14.40 17.94 28.48
CA ASP A 818 -13.35 17.09 29.04
C ASP A 818 -11.98 17.31 28.37
N ASN A 819 -11.97 17.72 27.10
CA ASN A 819 -10.77 18.08 26.36
C ASN A 819 -10.37 19.57 26.51
N GLY A 820 -11.02 20.31 27.41
CA GLY A 820 -10.70 21.72 27.71
C GLY A 820 -11.06 22.71 26.59
N LEU A 821 -11.85 22.27 25.59
CA LEU A 821 -12.29 23.12 24.48
C LEU A 821 -13.48 23.99 24.90
N LEU A 822 -14.29 23.51 25.84
CA LEU A 822 -15.33 24.29 26.53
C LEU A 822 -14.92 24.58 27.98
N VAL A 823 -15.51 25.64 28.55
CA VAL A 823 -15.31 26.02 29.96
C VAL A 823 -16.67 26.27 30.61
N MET A 824 -16.78 25.92 31.88
CA MET A 824 -18.01 26.09 32.65
C MET A 824 -18.35 27.57 32.81
N ALA A 825 -19.54 27.97 32.37
CA ALA A 825 -20.06 29.32 32.57
C ALA A 825 -20.43 29.53 34.05
N GLN A 826 -20.44 30.79 34.51
CA GLN A 826 -20.72 31.14 35.92
C GLN A 826 -22.11 30.70 36.40
N ASP A 827 -23.07 30.57 35.49
CA ASP A 827 -24.45 30.14 35.72
C ASP A 827 -24.68 28.64 35.47
N ASN A 828 -23.61 27.89 35.19
CA ASN A 828 -23.61 26.45 34.91
C ASN A 828 -24.49 26.04 33.71
N LYS A 829 -24.58 26.90 32.69
CA LYS A 829 -25.35 26.67 31.46
C LYS A 829 -24.47 26.68 30.21
N PHE A 830 -24.83 25.87 29.22
CA PHE A 830 -24.21 25.84 27.89
C PHE A 830 -25.03 26.57 26.83
N ASN A 831 -26.34 26.72 27.05
CA ASN A 831 -27.35 27.30 26.16
C ASN A 831 -27.34 26.66 24.75
N PRO A 832 -27.53 25.34 24.62
CA PRO A 832 -27.28 24.64 23.36
C PRO A 832 -28.15 25.08 22.16
N ASP A 833 -29.29 25.70 22.41
CA ASP A 833 -30.23 26.19 21.39
C ASP A 833 -29.95 27.62 20.89
N GLU A 834 -28.98 28.32 21.48
CA GLU A 834 -28.52 29.61 20.97
C GLU A 834 -27.60 29.43 19.77
N ASN A 835 -27.60 30.40 18.85
CA ASN A 835 -26.69 30.39 17.70
C ASN A 835 -25.28 30.77 18.12
N VAL A 836 -24.29 30.13 17.50
CA VAL A 836 -22.87 30.45 17.69
C VAL A 836 -22.56 31.83 17.13
N THR A 837 -21.84 32.64 17.90
CA THR A 837 -21.39 33.97 17.46
C THR A 837 -20.00 33.94 16.83
N TYR A 838 -19.66 34.95 16.03
CA TYR A 838 -18.31 35.08 15.43
C TYR A 838 -17.20 35.07 16.49
N ASP A 839 -17.42 35.71 17.63
CA ASP A 839 -16.44 35.75 18.73
C ASP A 839 -16.22 34.37 19.34
N GLU A 840 -17.27 33.54 19.41
CA GLU A 840 -17.16 32.17 19.91
C GLU A 840 -16.46 31.23 18.93
N LEU A 841 -16.72 31.38 17.62
CA LEU A 841 -15.97 30.65 16.59
C LEU A 841 -14.47 30.88 16.75
N ALA A 842 -14.06 32.15 16.82
CA ALA A 842 -12.65 32.52 16.97
C ALA A 842 -12.06 31.94 18.25
N VAL A 843 -12.75 32.06 19.40
CA VAL A 843 -12.29 31.55 20.69
C VAL A 843 -12.15 30.03 20.69
N ILE A 844 -13.13 29.30 20.15
CA ILE A 844 -13.09 27.84 20.07
C ILE A 844 -11.95 27.39 19.17
N ALA A 845 -11.77 27.99 18.00
CA ALA A 845 -10.62 27.67 17.15
C ALA A 845 -9.29 28.01 17.84
N GLY A 846 -9.19 29.14 18.54
CA GLY A 846 -8.01 29.47 19.33
C GLY A 846 -7.65 28.37 20.34
N ARG A 847 -8.65 27.80 21.02
CA ARG A 847 -8.45 26.66 21.95
C ARG A 847 -8.06 25.39 21.22
N ILE A 848 -8.68 25.09 20.08
CA ILE A 848 -8.34 23.92 19.26
C ILE A 848 -6.90 24.00 18.76
N LEU A 849 -6.47 25.17 18.28
CA LEU A 849 -5.10 25.40 17.84
C LEU A 849 -4.11 25.20 18.98
N SER A 850 -4.42 25.67 20.18
CA SER A 850 -3.61 25.40 21.37
C SER A 850 -3.63 23.92 21.76
N PHE A 851 -4.78 23.26 21.69
CA PHE A 851 -4.92 21.82 21.94
C PHE A 851 -4.09 20.97 20.95
N LYS A 852 -3.95 21.44 19.72
CA LYS A 852 -3.13 20.81 18.67
C LYS A 852 -1.68 21.31 18.62
N HIS A 853 -1.26 22.20 19.52
CA HIS A 853 0.06 22.83 19.51
C HIS A 853 0.43 23.57 18.21
N ILE A 854 -0.57 24.14 17.53
CA ILE A 854 -0.40 24.87 16.27
C ILE A 854 -0.15 26.35 16.55
N ALA A 855 0.94 26.87 16.00
CA ALA A 855 1.40 28.25 16.18
C ALA A 855 1.54 28.65 17.67
N ASP A 856 2.20 27.78 18.45
CA ASP A 856 2.61 28.09 19.82
C ASP A 856 3.68 29.20 19.81
N GLY A 857 3.52 30.21 20.67
CA GLY A 857 4.38 31.40 20.68
C GLY A 857 3.99 32.51 19.69
N PHE A 858 2.80 32.45 19.09
CA PHE A 858 2.25 33.53 18.28
C PHE A 858 2.16 34.86 19.06
N GLU A 859 2.66 35.95 18.45
CA GLU A 859 2.49 37.31 18.96
C GLU A 859 1.29 37.98 18.29
N MET A 860 0.38 38.52 19.11
CA MET A 860 -0.85 39.15 18.63
C MET A 860 -0.54 40.38 17.77
N GLY A 861 -1.06 40.41 16.54
CA GLY A 861 -1.03 41.58 15.67
C GLY A 861 -2.10 42.62 16.02
N ASP A 862 -2.26 43.62 15.15
CA ASP A 862 -3.32 44.62 15.30
C ASP A 862 -4.71 43.99 15.19
N VAL A 863 -5.57 44.27 16.17
CA VAL A 863 -6.95 43.78 16.25
C VAL A 863 -7.89 44.98 16.28
N PRO A 864 -9.00 44.97 15.52
CA PRO A 864 -10.03 46.02 15.61
C PRO A 864 -10.50 46.28 17.05
N GLU A 865 -10.84 47.54 17.37
CA GLU A 865 -11.28 47.93 18.72
C GLU A 865 -12.63 47.34 19.12
N ASN A 866 -13.48 47.02 18.14
CA ASN A 866 -14.80 46.46 18.36
C ASN A 866 -14.78 44.97 18.78
N ILE A 867 -13.63 44.29 18.71
CA ILE A 867 -13.52 42.89 19.14
C ILE A 867 -13.27 42.83 20.66
N PRO A 868 -14.10 42.09 21.42
CA PRO A 868 -14.04 42.07 22.87
C PRO A 868 -12.73 41.43 23.36
N ALA A 869 -12.24 41.91 24.50
CA ALA A 869 -10.93 41.54 25.05
C ALA A 869 -10.68 40.03 25.12
N TYR A 870 -11.70 39.23 25.42
CA TYR A 870 -11.57 37.76 25.52
C TYR A 870 -11.37 37.06 24.18
N ALA A 871 -11.76 37.67 23.05
CA ALA A 871 -11.67 37.08 21.72
C ALA A 871 -10.49 37.61 20.89
N ARG A 872 -9.88 38.75 21.27
CA ARG A 872 -8.86 39.44 20.44
C ARG A 872 -7.67 38.56 20.05
N TYR A 873 -7.11 37.82 21.01
CA TYR A 873 -5.98 36.94 20.74
C TYR A 873 -6.34 35.83 19.75
N ALA A 874 -7.48 35.17 19.99
CA ALA A 874 -7.95 34.07 19.17
C ALA A 874 -8.32 34.54 17.75
N TYR A 875 -8.99 35.68 17.63
CA TYR A 875 -9.27 36.34 16.35
C TYR A 875 -7.98 36.62 15.57
N SER A 876 -7.00 37.27 16.20
CA SER A 876 -5.72 37.62 15.57
C SER A 876 -4.99 36.36 15.06
N LYS A 877 -4.99 35.29 15.87
CA LYS A 877 -4.40 34.00 15.51
C LYS A 877 -5.13 33.34 14.34
N CYS A 878 -6.47 33.38 14.32
CA CYS A 878 -7.26 32.85 13.21
C CYS A 878 -7.03 33.61 11.89
N ARG A 879 -6.88 34.94 11.93
CA ARG A 879 -6.51 35.76 10.75
C ARG A 879 -5.10 35.41 10.26
N TYR A 880 -4.13 35.27 11.17
CA TYR A 880 -2.74 34.92 10.83
C TYR A 880 -2.65 33.57 10.08
N LEU A 881 -3.49 32.61 10.47
CA LEU A 881 -3.53 31.27 9.90
C LEU A 881 -4.51 31.13 8.71
N ASN A 882 -5.12 32.23 8.24
CA ASN A 882 -6.16 32.23 7.21
C ASN A 882 -7.35 31.29 7.51
N ILE A 883 -7.67 31.07 8.78
CA ILE A 883 -8.92 30.40 9.18
C ILE A 883 -10.08 31.39 9.03
N LEU A 884 -9.85 32.63 9.49
CA LEU A 884 -10.67 33.79 9.14
C LEU A 884 -10.00 34.50 7.97
N ASP A 885 -10.52 34.34 6.76
CA ASP A 885 -10.02 35.02 5.57
C ASP A 885 -10.96 36.17 5.14
N ASP A 886 -10.71 36.76 3.97
CA ASP A 886 -11.48 37.91 3.49
C ASP A 886 -12.89 37.55 2.96
N LYS A 887 -13.24 36.26 2.88
CA LYS A 887 -14.60 35.84 2.50
C LYS A 887 -15.57 35.90 3.67
N ILE A 888 -15.07 35.71 4.90
CA ILE A 888 -15.89 35.76 6.12
C ILE A 888 -16.06 37.21 6.54
N SER A 889 -17.32 37.68 6.52
CA SER A 889 -17.67 39.01 7.00
C SER A 889 -17.82 39.00 8.52
N TYR A 890 -16.69 38.96 9.24
CA TYR A 890 -16.67 38.83 10.70
C TYR A 890 -17.36 40.02 11.39
N GLU A 891 -18.44 39.75 12.11
CA GLU A 891 -19.20 40.75 12.87
C GLU A 891 -19.28 40.40 14.36
N SER A 892 -18.41 41.03 15.16
CA SER A 892 -18.34 40.79 16.61
C SER A 892 -19.70 40.99 17.30
N GLY A 893 -20.04 40.07 18.21
CA GLY A 893 -21.30 40.01 18.94
C GLY A 893 -22.51 39.52 18.14
N LYS A 894 -22.39 39.24 16.83
CA LYS A 894 -23.47 38.67 16.02
C LYS A 894 -23.35 37.16 15.86
N ALA A 895 -24.49 36.51 15.63
CA ALA A 895 -24.54 35.12 15.20
C ALA A 895 -23.87 34.98 13.83
N ALA A 896 -23.05 33.95 13.66
CA ALA A 896 -22.42 33.65 12.37
C ALA A 896 -23.38 32.91 11.45
N SER A 897 -23.32 33.21 10.15
CA SER A 897 -24.10 32.48 9.15
C SER A 897 -23.59 31.05 9.00
N ASN A 898 -24.44 30.13 8.56
CA ASN A 898 -24.06 28.75 8.31
C ASN A 898 -22.98 28.63 7.22
N GLU A 899 -23.01 29.48 6.19
CA GLU A 899 -21.97 29.50 5.16
C GLU A 899 -20.62 30.02 5.68
N ASP A 900 -20.61 31.04 6.55
CA ASP A 900 -19.38 31.53 7.19
C ASP A 900 -18.80 30.48 8.15
N ILE A 901 -19.66 29.80 8.91
CA ILE A 901 -19.27 28.70 9.79
C ILE A 901 -18.68 27.56 8.96
N ALA A 902 -19.29 27.21 7.82
CA ALA A 902 -18.78 26.16 6.94
C ALA A 902 -17.41 26.53 6.34
N HIS A 903 -17.25 27.74 5.83
CA HIS A 903 -15.96 28.18 5.30
C HIS A 903 -14.87 28.18 6.38
N PHE A 904 -15.21 28.70 7.57
CA PHE A 904 -14.34 28.69 8.74
C PHE A 904 -13.92 27.28 9.15
N MET A 905 -14.90 26.37 9.28
CA MET A 905 -14.69 24.98 9.67
C MET A 905 -13.83 24.23 8.65
N TYR A 906 -14.05 24.47 7.35
CA TYR A 906 -13.25 23.89 6.29
C TYR A 906 -11.79 24.34 6.38
N ASN A 907 -11.53 25.65 6.51
CA ASN A 907 -10.17 26.16 6.65
C ASN A 907 -9.48 25.60 7.91
N LEU A 908 -10.20 25.52 9.03
CA LEU A 908 -9.70 24.93 10.27
C LEU A 908 -9.38 23.45 10.11
N ASN A 909 -10.27 22.67 9.51
CA ASN A 909 -10.08 21.23 9.25
C ASN A 909 -8.87 21.00 8.32
N MET A 910 -8.77 21.78 7.24
CA MET A 910 -7.64 21.73 6.31
C MET A 910 -6.31 22.09 6.96
N LEU A 911 -6.31 22.94 7.99
CA LEU A 911 -5.11 23.28 8.75
C LEU A 911 -4.73 22.20 9.75
N ILE A 912 -5.71 21.60 10.45
CA ILE A 912 -5.48 20.55 11.45
C ILE A 912 -4.96 19.26 10.80
N ASN A 913 -5.41 18.97 9.58
CA ASN A 913 -5.03 17.77 8.83
C ASN A 913 -3.75 17.96 7.99
N LYS A 914 -3.11 19.13 8.04
CA LYS A 914 -1.78 19.39 7.48
C LYS A 914 -0.73 19.25 8.56
#